data_AF-A0A1Y1RRK0-F1
#
_entry.id   AF-A0A1Y1RRK0-F1
#
_cell.length_a   1.000
_cell.length_b   1.000
_cell.length_c   1.000
_cell.angle_alpha   90.00
_cell.angle_beta   90.00
_cell.angle_gamma   90.00
#
_symmetry.space_group_name_H-M   'P 1'
#
loop_
_entity.id
_entity.type
_entity.pdbx_description
1 polymer ?
#
loop_
_entity_poly.entity_id
_entity_poly.type
_entity_poly.pdbx_seq_one_letter_code
_entity_poly.pdbx_strand_id
1 'polypeptide(L)'
;MPIFTPPLSFAALKHTAGKNLVVASVLALALGASTAPATVAEEPAQDITQQVEPAHSDELVKKDTDRIIVTFAQETSAEDRQAIVDRALTDTTAVEAAEVVKDSVGEDPATGVIQTDQTLTEAEQAETIEALTAAPEVVAAEPDQLVRAVQNVYGAATKEPLYGTLWNFRNANVAEAWYRADGSGTTIAVVDTGITYHPDLASKLVAGYDFISDNSYARDGGGRDSDPTDVGTFSGSTPSNWHGTHVAGIAAAAAQGSGLPGVAPGARVQPVRVLGINGWGYASDIADGIAWASGGTVPGAPRNATPATVVNASLAWPSSTCPAALDAAIRGAHSRGVPVVVASGNAGANANYWTPSNCYYAIVVGATGGDNSLTGYSNWGSTLDVLAPGGTAWQQVRSTSNAGRTTATTASFGDLYGTSQAAPMVSGTIALMKQVNPGLTVEQIRNTLVSTGTAASGYRLVNTGKAVAAVAPATPTYRLTGGIGAYYYSNGGQGIFGRPTQNEYASGGGVIQNFSNSYTLYWTANYGTQPMRWGTGIGTFYANQRWELGYLGYPSTAEYAYYGGAAQNFWNPRTGVRYAVLWSPATGTHSVVARGAIANKWYGMGGPTGVGFPASSEIAVTDGGVAQYFRRSSSETVYHWHPRYGTTAVNARGSFFNYWKNNGYTARLGYPLHDERWEGDGRVHLRFSSGAHLTWSGSEGLRRVG
;
A
#
# COMPACT_ATOMS: atom_id res chain seq x y z
N MET A 1 -36.29 27.50 43.39
CA MET A 1 -37.76 27.53 43.44
C MET A 1 -38.27 26.29 42.71
N PRO A 2 -38.87 25.30 43.38
CA PRO A 2 -39.28 24.03 42.77
C PRO A 2 -40.78 24.04 42.44
N ILE A 3 -41.21 23.41 41.34
CA ILE A 3 -42.59 23.09 40.89
C ILE A 3 -42.50 22.77 39.37
N PHE A 4 -43.10 21.78 38.71
CA PHE A 4 -44.08 20.72 39.01
C PHE A 4 -43.90 19.62 37.92
N THR A 5 -43.95 18.34 38.31
CA THR A 5 -44.44 17.23 37.46
C THR A 5 -45.88 16.91 37.85
N PRO A 6 -46.73 16.40 36.93
CA PRO A 6 -47.82 15.53 37.35
C PRO A 6 -47.84 14.16 36.63
N PRO A 7 -48.52 13.15 37.22
CA PRO A 7 -48.41 11.73 36.89
C PRO A 7 -49.65 11.16 36.19
N LEU A 8 -49.54 9.98 35.58
CA LEU A 8 -50.68 9.08 35.36
C LEU A 8 -50.27 7.61 35.58
N SER A 9 -51.13 6.89 36.31
CA SER A 9 -51.06 5.49 36.75
C SER A 9 -52.34 4.76 36.29
N PHE A 10 -52.36 3.43 36.49
CA PHE A 10 -53.40 2.40 36.26
C PHE A 10 -53.23 1.62 34.94
N ALA A 11 -53.35 0.29 34.87
CA ALA A 11 -53.60 -0.76 35.87
C ALA A 11 -53.13 -2.12 35.30
N ALA A 12 -52.82 -3.05 36.21
CA ALA A 12 -52.53 -4.44 35.91
C ALA A 12 -53.79 -5.24 35.57
N LEU A 13 -53.67 -6.20 34.64
CA LEU A 13 -54.52 -7.40 34.61
C LEU A 13 -53.65 -8.64 34.54
N LYS A 14 -53.76 -9.45 35.61
CA LYS A 14 -53.29 -10.84 35.68
C LYS A 14 -54.26 -11.71 34.88
N HIS A 15 -53.75 -12.69 34.13
CA HIS A 15 -54.48 -13.93 33.90
C HIS A 15 -53.54 -15.13 33.86
N THR A 16 -54.07 -16.19 34.45
CA THR A 16 -53.43 -17.36 35.02
C THR A 16 -53.31 -18.52 34.03
N ALA A 17 -52.23 -19.28 34.16
CA ALA A 17 -52.00 -20.70 33.90
C ALA A 17 -52.97 -21.52 33.02
N GLY A 18 -52.38 -22.26 32.07
CA GLY A 18 -52.92 -23.49 31.47
C GLY A 18 -51.77 -24.48 31.18
N LYS A 19 -51.82 -25.63 31.84
CA LYS A 19 -50.87 -26.77 31.79
C LYS A 19 -51.03 -27.61 30.52
N ASN A 20 -49.95 -28.31 30.11
CA ASN A 20 -49.88 -29.68 29.58
C ASN A 20 -48.38 -29.99 29.35
N LEU A 21 -47.65 -30.71 30.22
CA LEU A 21 -47.61 -32.16 30.50
C LEU A 21 -47.19 -33.05 29.32
N VAL A 22 -46.02 -33.71 29.47
CA VAL A 22 -45.57 -35.09 29.07
C VAL A 22 -44.03 -35.05 29.17
N VAL A 23 -43.39 -35.44 30.29
CA VAL A 23 -43.02 -36.80 30.76
C VAL A 23 -42.08 -37.56 29.81
N ALA A 24 -40.80 -37.65 30.19
CA ALA A 24 -40.02 -38.90 30.16
C ALA A 24 -38.84 -38.79 31.14
N SER A 25 -38.93 -39.57 32.21
CA SER A 25 -37.93 -39.74 33.27
C SER A 25 -37.13 -41.00 33.01
N VAL A 26 -35.83 -41.01 33.29
CA VAL A 26 -35.14 -42.20 33.84
C VAL A 26 -34.21 -41.76 34.96
N LEU A 27 -34.38 -42.43 36.09
CA LEU A 27 -33.76 -42.25 37.40
C LEU A 27 -32.90 -43.49 37.67
N ALA A 28 -31.67 -43.35 38.18
CA ALA A 28 -31.07 -44.31 39.10
C ALA A 28 -29.90 -43.70 39.88
N LEU A 29 -30.04 -43.69 41.22
CA LEU A 29 -29.02 -43.41 42.23
C LEU A 29 -28.07 -44.62 42.42
N ALA A 30 -26.80 -44.40 42.80
CA ALA A 30 -26.29 -44.70 44.16
C ALA A 30 -24.74 -44.60 44.27
N LEU A 31 -24.32 -43.72 45.20
CA LEU A 31 -23.16 -43.66 46.10
C LEU A 31 -22.02 -44.72 46.03
N GLY A 32 -20.78 -44.22 46.06
CA GLY A 32 -19.59 -44.95 46.56
C GLY A 32 -18.29 -44.16 46.37
N ALA A 33 -17.69 -43.67 47.45
CA ALA A 33 -16.52 -42.77 47.46
C ALA A 33 -15.16 -43.51 47.36
N SER A 34 -14.19 -42.93 46.65
CA SER A 34 -12.88 -42.45 47.19
C SER A 34 -11.71 -42.50 46.18
N THR A 35 -11.12 -41.31 46.00
CA THR A 35 -9.68 -40.96 45.83
C THR A 35 -8.81 -41.65 44.76
N ALA A 36 -8.55 -40.92 43.67
CA ALA A 36 -7.21 -40.51 43.13
C ALA A 36 -7.33 -40.17 41.62
N PRO A 37 -6.49 -39.27 41.06
CA PRO A 37 -6.82 -38.51 39.86
C PRO A 37 -6.60 -39.31 38.59
N ALA A 38 -7.62 -39.42 37.75
CA ALA A 38 -7.49 -39.91 36.39
C ALA A 38 -7.17 -38.73 35.46
N THR A 39 -5.99 -38.76 34.86
CA THR A 39 -5.57 -37.95 33.72
C THR A 39 -6.55 -38.17 32.57
N VAL A 40 -7.36 -37.16 32.25
CA VAL A 40 -8.15 -37.13 31.02
C VAL A 40 -7.24 -36.57 29.93
N ALA A 41 -6.98 -37.40 28.93
CA ALA A 41 -6.34 -36.99 27.69
C ALA A 41 -7.21 -35.92 27.00
N GLU A 42 -6.59 -34.81 26.60
CA GLU A 42 -7.18 -33.81 25.71
C GLU A 42 -7.59 -34.49 24.39
N GLU A 43 -8.89 -34.49 24.08
CA GLU A 43 -9.31 -34.44 22.68
C GLU A 43 -8.97 -33.05 22.14
N PRO A 44 -8.32 -32.93 20.97
CA PRO A 44 -8.02 -31.63 20.41
C PRO A 44 -9.33 -30.94 20.05
N ALA A 45 -9.54 -29.77 20.66
CA ALA A 45 -10.59 -28.84 20.26
C ALA A 45 -10.47 -28.62 18.74
N GLN A 46 -11.54 -28.96 18.00
CA GLN A 46 -11.62 -28.60 16.60
C GLN A 46 -11.60 -27.08 16.49
N ASP A 47 -10.51 -26.60 15.91
CA ASP A 47 -10.22 -25.21 15.59
C ASP A 47 -11.27 -24.70 14.58
N ILE A 48 -12.28 -24.00 15.10
CA ILE A 48 -13.20 -23.18 14.33
C ILE A 48 -12.73 -21.71 14.41
N THR A 49 -11.50 -21.47 13.94
CA THR A 49 -11.05 -20.14 13.52
C THR A 49 -10.97 -20.05 12.00
N GLN A 50 -12.13 -19.94 11.34
CA GLN A 50 -12.17 -19.23 10.07
C GLN A 50 -12.44 -17.75 10.37
N GLN A 51 -11.36 -17.05 10.72
CA GLN A 51 -11.33 -15.60 10.67
C GLN A 51 -11.51 -15.18 9.21
N VAL A 52 -12.64 -14.53 8.90
CA VAL A 52 -12.76 -13.77 7.66
C VAL A 52 -12.02 -12.45 7.89
N GLU A 53 -10.71 -12.48 7.70
CA GLU A 53 -9.89 -11.28 7.57
C GLU A 53 -10.37 -10.50 6.34
N PRO A 54 -10.64 -9.18 6.43
CA PRO A 54 -10.92 -8.38 5.26
C PRO A 54 -9.67 -8.34 4.38
N ALA A 55 -9.85 -8.71 3.11
CA ALA A 55 -8.86 -8.70 2.05
C ALA A 55 -7.87 -7.52 2.13
N HIS A 56 -6.60 -7.79 2.49
CA HIS A 56 -5.51 -6.88 2.13
C HIS A 56 -5.42 -6.76 0.60
N SER A 57 -4.93 -5.64 0.08
CA SER A 57 -4.77 -5.40 -1.38
C SER A 57 -4.02 -6.52 -2.10
N ASP A 58 -3.12 -7.18 -1.37
CA ASP A 58 -2.22 -8.23 -1.86
C ASP A 58 -2.93 -9.60 -2.00
N GLU A 59 -4.17 -9.74 -1.52
CA GLU A 59 -4.97 -10.96 -1.64
C GLU A 59 -6.07 -10.88 -2.73
N LEU A 60 -6.15 -9.77 -3.48
CA LEU A 60 -7.17 -9.57 -4.51
C LEU A 60 -6.88 -10.32 -5.82
N VAL A 61 -5.62 -10.71 -6.02
CA VAL A 61 -5.12 -11.40 -7.20
C VAL A 61 -4.35 -12.62 -6.72
N LYS A 62 -4.73 -13.83 -7.16
CA LYS A 62 -3.84 -14.99 -6.97
C LYS A 62 -2.65 -14.85 -7.91
N LYS A 63 -1.46 -15.03 -7.35
CA LYS A 63 -0.21 -15.01 -8.12
C LYS A 63 -0.06 -16.23 -9.04
N ASP A 64 -0.64 -17.36 -8.61
CA ASP A 64 -0.60 -18.61 -9.36
C ASP A 64 -1.86 -18.77 -10.21
N THR A 65 -1.70 -19.23 -11.45
CA THR A 65 -2.79 -19.51 -12.39
C THR A 65 -2.44 -20.70 -13.28
N ASP A 66 -3.44 -21.46 -13.69
CA ASP A 66 -3.33 -22.53 -14.71
C ASP A 66 -3.73 -22.02 -16.10
N ARG A 67 -3.83 -20.70 -16.30
CA ARG A 67 -4.31 -20.11 -17.56
C ARG A 67 -3.42 -19.00 -18.06
N ILE A 68 -3.27 -18.96 -19.39
CA ILE A 68 -2.48 -17.96 -20.12
C ILE A 68 -3.36 -17.41 -21.25
N ILE A 69 -3.46 -16.08 -21.34
CA ILE A 69 -4.04 -15.39 -22.50
C ILE A 69 -2.96 -15.34 -23.58
N VAL A 70 -3.28 -15.80 -24.79
CA VAL A 70 -2.39 -15.80 -25.95
C VAL A 70 -2.98 -14.92 -27.04
N THR A 71 -2.20 -13.98 -27.57
CA THR A 71 -2.54 -13.15 -28.72
C THR A 71 -1.79 -13.68 -29.93
N PHE A 72 -2.51 -14.04 -30.99
CA PHE A 72 -1.95 -14.56 -32.23
C PHE A 72 -1.72 -13.44 -33.26
N ALA A 73 -0.77 -13.64 -34.18
CA ALA A 73 -0.35 -12.65 -35.19
C ALA A 73 -1.45 -12.27 -36.19
N GLN A 74 -2.44 -13.12 -36.35
CA GLN A 74 -3.62 -12.92 -37.18
C GLN A 74 -4.75 -13.80 -36.66
N GLU A 75 -5.98 -13.52 -37.08
CA GLU A 75 -7.12 -14.40 -36.81
C GLU A 75 -6.80 -15.81 -37.29
N THR A 76 -6.82 -16.76 -36.35
CA THR A 76 -6.37 -18.13 -36.55
C THR A 76 -7.49 -19.06 -36.06
N SER A 77 -7.74 -20.15 -36.77
CA SER A 77 -8.80 -21.09 -36.38
C SER A 77 -8.47 -21.76 -35.03
N ALA A 78 -9.48 -22.23 -34.29
CA ALA A 78 -9.27 -22.93 -33.01
C ALA A 78 -8.35 -24.15 -33.17
N GLU A 79 -8.50 -24.90 -34.26
CA GLU A 79 -7.69 -26.08 -34.59
C GLU A 79 -6.23 -25.71 -34.84
N ASP A 80 -5.98 -24.64 -35.60
CA ASP A 80 -4.62 -24.15 -35.87
C ASP A 80 -3.97 -23.58 -34.60
N ARG A 81 -4.74 -22.94 -33.71
CA ARG A 81 -4.24 -22.44 -32.42
C ARG A 81 -3.78 -23.54 -31.51
N GLN A 82 -4.54 -24.64 -31.41
CA GLN A 82 -4.13 -25.79 -30.62
C GLN A 82 -2.81 -26.36 -31.15
N ALA A 83 -2.68 -26.51 -32.47
CA ALA A 83 -1.43 -26.98 -33.08
C ALA A 83 -0.24 -26.03 -32.85
N ILE A 84 -0.48 -24.71 -32.80
CA ILE A 84 0.55 -23.72 -32.45
C ILE A 84 0.97 -23.86 -30.98
N VAL A 85 0.00 -23.99 -30.06
CA VAL A 85 0.25 -24.14 -28.62
C VAL A 85 1.00 -25.43 -28.33
N ASP A 86 0.57 -26.57 -28.88
CA ASP A 86 1.23 -27.87 -28.69
C ASP A 86 2.69 -27.81 -29.15
N ARG A 87 2.92 -27.22 -30.34
CA ARG A 87 4.27 -27.04 -30.88
C ARG A 87 5.12 -26.10 -30.04
N ALA A 88 4.54 -24.99 -29.60
CA ALA A 88 5.25 -23.98 -28.81
C ALA A 88 5.66 -24.53 -27.44
N LEU A 89 4.84 -25.41 -26.86
CA LEU A 89 5.06 -26.00 -25.54
C LEU A 89 5.74 -27.37 -25.57
N THR A 90 6.16 -27.87 -26.73
CA THR A 90 6.77 -29.22 -26.84
C THR A 90 8.07 -29.36 -26.03
N ASP A 91 8.82 -28.26 -25.86
CA ASP A 91 10.16 -28.27 -25.24
C ASP A 91 10.21 -27.61 -23.85
N THR A 92 9.07 -27.23 -23.27
CA THR A 92 9.04 -26.63 -21.91
C THR A 92 8.96 -27.71 -20.83
N THR A 93 9.53 -27.43 -19.67
CA THR A 93 9.42 -28.29 -18.48
C THR A 93 8.34 -27.85 -17.51
N ALA A 94 7.78 -26.65 -17.71
CA ALA A 94 6.75 -26.07 -16.85
C ALA A 94 5.35 -26.69 -17.05
N VAL A 95 5.07 -27.30 -18.21
CA VAL A 95 3.75 -27.85 -18.56
C VAL A 95 3.90 -29.11 -19.39
N GLU A 96 3.13 -30.16 -19.07
CA GLU A 96 3.12 -31.40 -19.87
C GLU A 96 2.13 -31.30 -21.04
N ALA A 97 1.07 -30.50 -20.88
CA ALA A 97 0.08 -30.24 -21.90
C ALA A 97 -0.66 -28.90 -21.66
N ALA A 98 -1.18 -28.30 -22.72
CA ALA A 98 -2.10 -27.17 -22.62
C ALA A 98 -3.18 -27.22 -23.70
N GLU A 99 -4.40 -26.85 -23.35
CA GLU A 99 -5.56 -26.85 -24.25
C GLU A 99 -6.09 -25.43 -24.44
N VAL A 100 -6.46 -25.06 -25.66
CA VAL A 100 -7.19 -23.83 -25.94
C VAL A 100 -8.62 -23.97 -25.39
N VAL A 101 -8.88 -23.33 -24.25
CA VAL A 101 -10.19 -23.36 -23.58
C VAL A 101 -11.11 -22.20 -24.00
N LYS A 102 -10.56 -21.22 -24.73
CA LYS A 102 -11.32 -20.07 -25.22
C LYS A 102 -10.75 -19.51 -26.52
N ASP A 103 -11.60 -19.29 -27.50
CA ASP A 103 -11.21 -18.79 -28.83
C ASP A 103 -11.12 -17.26 -28.94
N SER A 104 -11.41 -16.50 -27.89
CA SER A 104 -11.24 -15.04 -27.86
C SER A 104 -11.40 -14.47 -26.46
N VAL A 105 -10.76 -13.34 -26.20
CA VAL A 105 -10.92 -12.50 -25.01
C VAL A 105 -11.54 -11.18 -25.45
N GLY A 106 -12.77 -10.92 -24.98
CA GLY A 106 -13.52 -9.73 -25.38
C GLY A 106 -13.97 -9.80 -26.84
N GLU A 107 -13.86 -8.66 -27.54
CA GLU A 107 -14.19 -8.54 -28.97
C GLU A 107 -12.97 -8.76 -29.88
N ASP A 108 -11.81 -9.16 -29.34
CA ASP A 108 -10.60 -9.37 -30.13
C ASP A 108 -10.50 -10.81 -30.65
N PRO A 109 -10.75 -11.07 -31.95
CA PRO A 109 -10.73 -12.40 -32.53
C PRO A 109 -9.31 -12.95 -32.70
N ALA A 110 -8.25 -12.17 -32.46
CA ALA A 110 -6.87 -12.64 -32.53
C ALA A 110 -6.38 -13.23 -31.19
N THR A 111 -7.16 -13.16 -30.13
CA THR A 111 -6.80 -13.69 -28.81
C THR A 111 -7.36 -15.09 -28.57
N GLY A 112 -6.80 -15.81 -27.61
CA GLY A 112 -7.30 -17.08 -27.08
C GLY A 112 -6.85 -17.27 -25.64
N VAL A 113 -7.45 -18.21 -24.91
CA VAL A 113 -7.00 -18.61 -23.57
C VAL A 113 -6.61 -20.07 -23.62
N ILE A 114 -5.41 -20.38 -23.17
CA ILE A 114 -4.99 -21.74 -22.94
C ILE A 114 -5.09 -22.07 -21.44
N GLN A 115 -5.45 -23.30 -21.13
CA GLN A 115 -5.39 -23.86 -19.79
C GLN A 115 -4.36 -24.97 -19.78
N THR A 116 -3.45 -24.90 -18.82
CA THR A 116 -2.37 -25.85 -18.62
C THR A 116 -2.83 -27.03 -17.77
N ASP A 117 -2.12 -28.14 -17.83
CA ASP A 117 -2.41 -29.36 -17.07
C ASP A 117 -2.26 -29.21 -15.55
N GLN A 118 -1.54 -28.17 -15.12
CA GLN A 118 -1.32 -27.82 -13.72
C GLN A 118 -1.39 -26.32 -13.46
N THR A 119 -1.59 -25.93 -12.20
CA THR A 119 -1.46 -24.53 -11.76
C THR A 119 0.01 -24.13 -11.74
N LEU A 120 0.33 -23.04 -12.43
CA LEU A 120 1.69 -22.55 -12.59
C LEU A 120 2.00 -21.47 -11.55
N THR A 121 3.17 -21.58 -10.92
CA THR A 121 3.79 -20.50 -10.15
C THR A 121 4.23 -19.35 -11.06
N GLU A 122 4.51 -18.16 -10.51
CA GLU A 122 4.99 -17.00 -11.31
C GLU A 122 6.23 -17.33 -12.17
N ALA A 123 7.09 -18.25 -11.71
CA ALA A 123 8.27 -18.69 -12.45
C ALA A 123 7.90 -19.63 -13.62
N GLU A 124 7.01 -20.59 -13.40
CA GLU A 124 6.53 -21.52 -14.43
C GLU A 124 5.64 -20.83 -15.47
N GLN A 125 4.87 -19.81 -15.05
CA GLN A 125 4.16 -18.93 -15.96
C GLN A 125 5.14 -18.21 -16.89
N ALA A 126 6.24 -17.66 -16.36
CA ALA A 126 7.23 -16.96 -17.17
C ALA A 126 7.89 -17.90 -18.20
N GLU A 127 8.23 -19.13 -17.81
CA GLU A 127 8.76 -20.17 -18.73
C GLU A 127 7.75 -20.53 -19.83
N THR A 128 6.48 -20.73 -19.46
CA THR A 128 5.40 -21.05 -20.40
C THR A 128 5.12 -19.89 -21.37
N ILE A 129 5.13 -18.65 -20.90
CA ILE A 129 4.98 -17.44 -21.72
C ILE A 129 6.15 -17.28 -22.70
N GLU A 130 7.37 -17.54 -22.24
CA GLU A 130 8.57 -17.50 -23.09
C GLU A 130 8.47 -18.54 -24.21
N ALA A 131 8.06 -19.77 -23.90
CA ALA A 131 7.86 -20.83 -24.89
C ALA A 131 6.78 -20.47 -25.93
N LEU A 132 5.63 -19.93 -25.48
CA LEU A 132 4.55 -19.49 -26.37
C LEU A 132 4.98 -18.35 -27.30
N THR A 133 5.63 -17.33 -26.74
CA THR A 133 6.06 -16.13 -27.51
C THR A 133 7.25 -16.38 -28.42
N ALA A 134 7.93 -17.53 -28.30
CA ALA A 134 8.94 -17.97 -29.25
C ALA A 134 8.32 -18.46 -30.58
N ALA A 135 7.04 -18.85 -30.60
CA ALA A 135 6.34 -19.20 -31.82
C ALA A 135 6.05 -17.94 -32.66
N PRO A 136 6.42 -17.90 -33.95
CA PRO A 136 6.25 -16.70 -34.78
C PRO A 136 4.77 -16.30 -35.01
N GLU A 137 3.85 -17.21 -34.74
CA GLU A 137 2.40 -16.99 -34.82
C GLU A 137 1.80 -16.37 -33.55
N VAL A 138 2.58 -16.23 -32.47
CA VAL A 138 2.15 -15.65 -31.18
C VAL A 138 2.78 -14.25 -31.03
N VAL A 139 1.94 -13.24 -30.87
CA VAL A 139 2.34 -11.83 -30.67
C VAL A 139 2.59 -11.52 -29.20
N ALA A 140 1.78 -12.11 -28.32
CA ALA A 140 1.90 -11.91 -26.88
C ALA A 140 1.33 -13.11 -26.14
N ALA A 141 1.85 -13.36 -24.94
CA ALA A 141 1.20 -14.22 -23.96
C ALA A 141 1.32 -13.56 -22.57
N GLU A 142 0.27 -13.65 -21.77
CA GLU A 142 0.22 -13.08 -20.41
C GLU A 142 -0.58 -14.01 -19.48
N PRO A 143 -0.31 -14.05 -18.17
CA PRO A 143 -1.08 -14.90 -17.28
C PRO A 143 -2.54 -14.42 -17.18
N ASP A 144 -3.49 -15.34 -17.33
CA ASP A 144 -4.89 -15.07 -17.05
C ASP A 144 -5.08 -15.10 -15.53
N GLN A 145 -5.01 -13.91 -14.92
CA GLN A 145 -4.96 -13.79 -13.47
C GLN A 145 -6.29 -14.20 -12.83
N LEU A 146 -6.21 -15.11 -11.85
CA LEU A 146 -7.36 -15.45 -11.02
C LEU A 146 -7.61 -14.32 -10.01
N VAL A 147 -8.45 -13.37 -10.40
CA VAL A 147 -8.87 -12.24 -9.58
C VAL A 147 -10.10 -12.59 -8.75
N ARG A 148 -10.13 -12.19 -7.47
CA ARG A 148 -11.37 -12.21 -6.69
C ARG A 148 -12.04 -10.84 -6.75
N ALA A 149 -13.38 -10.84 -6.82
CA ALA A 149 -14.13 -9.61 -6.63
C ALA A 149 -13.71 -8.97 -5.29
N VAL A 150 -13.49 -7.66 -5.27
CA VAL A 150 -13.41 -6.92 -4.00
C VAL A 150 -14.70 -7.27 -3.26
N GLN A 151 -14.59 -7.96 -2.12
CA GLN A 151 -15.71 -8.01 -1.18
C GLN A 151 -15.88 -6.58 -0.70
N ASN A 152 -16.72 -5.82 -1.39
CA ASN A 152 -17.02 -4.47 -0.98
C ASN A 152 -17.65 -4.58 0.41
N VAL A 153 -17.13 -3.80 1.36
CA VAL A 153 -17.72 -3.77 2.71
C VAL A 153 -19.18 -3.35 2.62
N TYR A 154 -19.59 -2.65 1.55
CA TYR A 154 -20.98 -2.48 1.17
C TYR A 154 -21.79 -3.80 1.21
N GLY A 155 -21.33 -4.87 0.58
CA GLY A 155 -22.03 -6.15 0.53
C GLY A 155 -22.10 -6.88 1.87
N ALA A 156 -21.10 -6.73 2.75
CA ALA A 156 -21.13 -7.28 4.11
C ALA A 156 -22.01 -6.43 5.04
N ALA A 157 -21.78 -5.11 5.07
CA ALA A 157 -22.47 -4.15 5.93
C ALA A 157 -23.97 -4.06 5.63
N THR A 158 -24.37 -4.10 4.35
CA THR A 158 -25.78 -4.05 3.96
C THR A 158 -26.54 -5.35 4.22
N LYS A 159 -25.83 -6.46 4.48
CA LYS A 159 -26.41 -7.77 4.84
C LYS A 159 -26.55 -7.97 6.35
N GLU A 160 -26.08 -7.01 7.15
CA GLU A 160 -26.26 -7.05 8.59
C GLU A 160 -27.76 -7.10 8.97
N PRO A 161 -28.19 -7.98 9.88
CA PRO A 161 -29.60 -8.16 10.21
C PRO A 161 -30.34 -6.87 10.61
N LEU A 162 -29.63 -5.93 11.23
CA LEU A 162 -30.20 -4.66 11.68
C LEU A 162 -29.94 -3.48 10.72
N TYR A 163 -29.26 -3.68 9.58
CA TYR A 163 -28.96 -2.60 8.63
C TYR A 163 -30.20 -1.84 8.17
N GLY A 164 -31.33 -2.55 7.95
CA GLY A 164 -32.60 -1.94 7.55
C GLY A 164 -33.13 -0.88 8.53
N THR A 165 -32.72 -0.94 9.81
CA THR A 165 -33.11 -0.01 10.88
C THR A 165 -32.32 1.30 10.86
N LEU A 166 -31.18 1.36 10.15
CA LEU A 166 -30.26 2.49 10.14
C LEU A 166 -30.71 3.60 9.18
N TRP A 167 -31.84 4.23 9.48
CA TRP A 167 -32.35 5.39 8.72
C TRP A 167 -31.34 6.54 8.68
N ASN A 168 -30.57 6.73 9.76
CA ASN A 168 -29.50 7.71 9.86
C ASN A 168 -28.40 7.49 8.80
N PHE A 169 -28.10 6.24 8.46
CA PHE A 169 -27.08 5.92 7.45
C PHE A 169 -27.58 6.21 6.04
N ARG A 170 -28.86 5.95 5.77
CA ARG A 170 -29.49 6.33 4.50
C ARG A 170 -29.49 7.85 4.32
N ASN A 171 -29.92 8.60 5.33
CA ASN A 171 -30.00 10.06 5.25
C ASN A 171 -28.63 10.73 5.08
N ALA A 172 -27.58 10.17 5.68
CA ALA A 172 -26.20 10.65 5.52
C ALA A 172 -25.46 10.04 4.31
N ASN A 173 -26.13 9.23 3.48
CA ASN A 173 -25.57 8.55 2.32
C ASN A 173 -24.27 7.77 2.62
N VAL A 174 -24.29 6.99 3.71
CA VAL A 174 -23.12 6.23 4.18
C VAL A 174 -22.74 5.10 3.23
N ALA A 175 -23.72 4.37 2.71
CA ALA A 175 -23.48 3.18 1.89
C ALA A 175 -22.66 3.50 0.62
N GLU A 176 -22.85 4.67 0.02
CA GLU A 176 -22.09 5.13 -1.15
C GLU A 176 -20.58 5.28 -0.85
N ALA A 177 -20.21 5.58 0.39
CA ALA A 177 -18.81 5.68 0.79
C ALA A 177 -18.12 4.31 0.84
N TRP A 178 -18.85 3.25 1.16
CA TRP A 178 -18.32 1.87 1.29
C TRP A 178 -17.89 1.24 -0.03
N TYR A 179 -18.20 1.86 -1.17
CA TYR A 179 -17.58 1.50 -2.45
C TYR A 179 -16.12 1.95 -2.57
N ARG A 180 -15.69 2.90 -1.73
CA ARG A 180 -14.36 3.54 -1.81
C ARG A 180 -13.50 3.28 -0.58
N ALA A 181 -14.11 3.23 0.59
CA ALA A 181 -13.43 3.13 1.87
C ALA A 181 -14.34 2.53 2.95
N ASP A 182 -13.73 1.84 3.89
CA ASP A 182 -14.38 1.19 5.04
C ASP A 182 -13.86 1.70 6.40
N GLY A 183 -12.79 2.49 6.41
CA GLY A 183 -12.09 3.01 7.58
C GLY A 183 -10.83 2.25 7.94
N SER A 184 -10.45 1.21 7.19
CA SER A 184 -9.26 0.41 7.47
C SER A 184 -7.98 1.27 7.52
N GLY A 185 -7.11 0.97 8.48
CA GLY A 185 -5.90 1.75 8.74
C GLY A 185 -6.09 3.03 9.56
N THR A 186 -7.33 3.33 10.00
CA THR A 186 -7.62 4.49 10.86
C THR A 186 -8.07 4.08 12.27
N THR A 187 -7.89 4.97 13.24
CA THR A 187 -8.35 4.81 14.62
C THR A 187 -9.25 5.96 15.03
N ILE A 188 -10.43 5.65 15.57
CA ILE A 188 -11.38 6.62 16.12
C ILE A 188 -11.30 6.55 17.65
N ALA A 189 -10.85 7.62 18.30
CA ALA A 189 -10.95 7.71 19.76
C ALA A 189 -12.33 8.17 20.19
N VAL A 190 -12.92 7.47 21.15
CA VAL A 190 -14.22 7.78 21.75
C VAL A 190 -13.99 8.27 23.18
N VAL A 191 -13.97 9.60 23.33
CA VAL A 191 -13.80 10.30 24.61
C VAL A 191 -15.16 10.42 25.30
N ASP A 192 -15.49 9.46 26.16
CA ASP A 192 -16.85 9.22 26.64
C ASP A 192 -16.89 8.42 27.97
N THR A 193 -17.95 7.63 28.23
CA THR A 193 -18.14 6.83 29.46
C THR A 193 -17.27 5.57 29.57
N GLY A 194 -16.48 5.28 28.54
CA GLY A 194 -15.75 4.02 28.38
C GLY A 194 -16.44 3.06 27.41
N ILE A 195 -16.07 1.78 27.48
CA ILE A 195 -16.61 0.74 26.61
C ILE A 195 -17.01 -0.52 27.40
N THR A 196 -18.13 -1.15 27.06
CA THR A 196 -18.46 -2.53 27.47
C THR A 196 -18.06 -3.51 26.37
N TYR A 197 -17.86 -4.78 26.73
CA TYR A 197 -17.77 -5.84 25.73
C TYR A 197 -19.04 -5.89 24.86
N HIS A 198 -18.84 -5.88 23.54
CA HIS A 198 -19.88 -6.08 22.53
C HIS A 198 -19.29 -6.83 21.32
N PRO A 199 -19.95 -7.87 20.78
CA PRO A 199 -19.43 -8.64 19.64
C PRO A 199 -19.08 -7.77 18.42
N ASP A 200 -19.92 -6.79 18.07
CA ASP A 200 -19.67 -5.88 16.94
C ASP A 200 -18.51 -4.89 17.17
N LEU A 201 -17.92 -4.85 18.36
CA LEU A 201 -16.80 -3.95 18.69
C LEU A 201 -15.54 -4.71 19.14
N ALA A 202 -15.66 -5.95 19.61
CA ALA A 202 -14.57 -6.69 20.25
C ALA A 202 -13.30 -6.79 19.38
N SER A 203 -13.46 -7.04 18.08
CA SER A 203 -12.34 -7.14 17.12
C SER A 203 -11.76 -5.77 16.71
N LYS A 204 -12.37 -4.67 17.14
CA LYS A 204 -12.06 -3.31 16.70
C LYS A 204 -11.27 -2.53 17.75
N LEU A 205 -11.26 -2.98 19.00
CA LEU A 205 -10.66 -2.24 20.11
C LEU A 205 -9.13 -2.22 20.04
N VAL A 206 -8.55 -1.04 20.26
CA VAL A 206 -7.14 -0.86 20.60
C VAL A 206 -7.01 -0.42 22.06
N ALA A 207 -5.79 -0.38 22.59
CA ALA A 207 -5.54 0.06 23.95
C ALA A 207 -6.13 1.46 24.21
N GLY A 208 -6.99 1.55 25.23
CA GLY A 208 -7.58 2.78 25.70
C GLY A 208 -7.01 3.21 27.05
N TYR A 209 -7.65 4.19 27.68
CA TYR A 209 -7.23 4.71 28.98
C TYR A 209 -8.41 5.33 29.74
N ASP A 210 -8.40 5.19 31.06
CA ASP A 210 -9.30 5.89 31.95
C ASP A 210 -8.63 7.13 32.57
N PHE A 211 -9.22 8.28 32.33
CA PHE A 211 -8.76 9.57 32.82
C PHE A 211 -9.57 10.09 34.01
N ILE A 212 -10.59 9.37 34.47
CA ILE A 212 -11.39 9.80 35.62
C ILE A 212 -10.49 9.82 36.87
N SER A 213 -10.23 11.04 37.34
CA SER A 213 -9.31 11.28 38.46
C SER A 213 -9.95 11.08 39.83
N ASP A 214 -11.27 11.16 39.92
CA ASP A 214 -12.02 11.06 41.16
C ASP A 214 -12.75 9.72 41.27
N ASN A 215 -12.20 8.84 42.11
CA ASN A 215 -12.73 7.49 42.35
C ASN A 215 -14.21 7.49 42.79
N SER A 216 -14.70 8.58 43.40
CA SER A 216 -16.11 8.68 43.81
C SER A 216 -17.07 8.78 42.62
N TYR A 217 -16.58 9.24 41.46
CA TYR A 217 -17.32 9.28 40.20
C TYR A 217 -17.03 8.08 39.29
N ALA A 218 -15.83 7.47 39.39
CA ALA A 218 -15.40 6.37 38.51
C ALA A 218 -16.22 5.07 38.70
N ARG A 219 -16.61 4.72 39.94
CA ARG A 219 -17.47 3.52 40.23
C ARG A 219 -16.86 2.15 39.84
N ASP A 220 -15.58 2.09 39.52
CA ASP A 220 -14.82 0.87 39.17
C ASP A 220 -13.83 0.44 40.27
N GLY A 221 -13.67 1.27 41.31
CA GLY A 221 -12.74 1.02 42.41
C GLY A 221 -11.34 1.59 42.18
N GLY A 222 -11.11 2.27 41.06
CA GLY A 222 -9.84 2.88 40.67
C GLY A 222 -9.93 4.39 40.42
N GLY A 223 -8.79 4.96 40.02
CA GLY A 223 -8.69 6.29 39.46
C GLY A 223 -8.04 6.16 38.07
N ARG A 224 -7.28 7.14 37.61
CA ARG A 224 -6.65 7.08 36.28
C ARG A 224 -5.80 5.82 36.07
N ASP A 225 -6.15 4.99 35.08
CA ASP A 225 -5.42 3.76 34.73
C ASP A 225 -5.68 3.31 33.28
N SER A 226 -5.14 2.15 32.90
CA SER A 226 -5.25 1.60 31.54
C SER A 226 -6.53 0.81 31.26
N ASP A 227 -7.51 0.78 32.19
CA ASP A 227 -8.78 0.06 32.04
C ASP A 227 -9.93 1.03 31.72
N PRO A 228 -10.25 1.26 30.44
CA PRO A 228 -11.34 2.15 30.02
C PRO A 228 -12.73 1.48 30.09
N THR A 229 -12.89 0.40 30.86
CA THR A 229 -14.15 -0.35 30.93
C THR A 229 -15.29 0.53 31.46
N ASP A 230 -16.41 0.56 30.73
CA ASP A 230 -17.63 1.20 31.21
C ASP A 230 -18.32 0.28 32.23
N VAL A 231 -18.18 0.62 33.51
CA VAL A 231 -18.87 -0.07 34.63
C VAL A 231 -20.33 0.41 34.83
N GLY A 232 -20.78 1.35 34.01
CA GLY A 232 -22.13 1.90 33.98
C GLY A 232 -22.28 3.21 34.75
N THR A 233 -23.10 4.10 34.21
CA THR A 233 -23.35 5.46 34.72
C THR A 233 -24.50 5.57 35.72
N PHE A 234 -25.02 4.45 36.23
CA PHE A 234 -26.14 4.41 37.17
C PHE A 234 -25.97 5.31 38.41
N SER A 235 -27.05 5.98 38.81
CA SER A 235 -27.07 6.97 39.89
C SER A 235 -28.27 6.85 40.85
N GLY A 236 -28.55 5.64 41.32
CA GLY A 236 -29.63 5.37 42.28
C GLY A 236 -31.02 5.29 41.62
N SER A 237 -31.38 6.24 40.74
CA SER A 237 -32.67 6.27 40.05
C SER A 237 -32.58 6.23 38.52
N THR A 238 -31.45 6.64 37.94
CA THR A 238 -31.26 6.69 36.48
C THR A 238 -30.46 5.47 36.02
N PRO A 239 -31.02 4.56 35.18
CA PRO A 239 -30.30 3.43 34.62
C PRO A 239 -29.11 3.84 33.76
N SER A 240 -28.08 2.98 33.71
CA SER A 240 -26.97 3.12 32.77
C SER A 240 -27.47 3.08 31.32
N ASN A 241 -26.96 3.97 30.48
CA ASN A 241 -27.29 4.07 29.05
C ASN A 241 -26.18 3.55 28.12
N TRP A 242 -25.01 3.20 28.67
CA TRP A 242 -23.85 2.67 27.93
C TRP A 242 -23.41 3.59 26.79
N HIS A 243 -23.36 4.89 27.08
CA HIS A 243 -23.25 5.96 26.09
C HIS A 243 -22.01 5.82 25.18
N GLY A 244 -20.82 5.62 25.76
CA GLY A 244 -19.59 5.42 24.98
C GLY A 244 -19.63 4.20 24.07
N THR A 245 -20.28 3.12 24.52
CA THR A 245 -20.52 1.92 23.68
C THR A 245 -21.45 2.23 22.53
N HIS A 246 -22.52 3.00 22.76
CA HIS A 246 -23.46 3.42 21.71
C HIS A 246 -22.79 4.29 20.65
N VAL A 247 -21.99 5.27 21.09
CA VAL A 247 -21.21 6.16 20.24
C VAL A 247 -20.18 5.40 19.40
N ALA A 248 -19.43 4.46 20.02
CA ALA A 248 -18.47 3.62 19.32
C ALA A 248 -19.11 2.77 18.21
N GLY A 249 -20.30 2.20 18.48
CA GLY A 249 -21.04 1.43 17.48
C GLY A 249 -21.44 2.23 16.27
N ILE A 250 -21.93 3.46 16.45
CA ILE A 250 -22.28 4.35 15.33
C ILE A 250 -21.04 4.65 14.49
N ALA A 251 -19.90 4.90 15.14
CA ALA A 251 -18.67 5.26 14.46
C ALA A 251 -18.07 4.08 13.67
N ALA A 252 -17.95 2.89 14.27
CA ALA A 252 -17.08 1.84 13.74
C ALA A 252 -17.46 0.38 14.13
N ALA A 253 -18.72 0.09 14.46
CA ALA A 253 -19.15 -1.32 14.59
C ALA A 253 -18.79 -2.13 13.33
N ALA A 254 -18.33 -3.36 13.54
CA ALA A 254 -17.88 -4.25 12.47
C ALA A 254 -19.02 -4.64 11.52
N ALA A 255 -18.69 -4.85 10.25
CA ALA A 255 -19.57 -5.51 9.29
C ALA A 255 -19.14 -6.99 9.18
N GLN A 256 -19.76 -7.85 9.99
CA GLN A 256 -19.41 -9.25 10.24
C GLN A 256 -20.57 -10.24 10.02
N GLY A 257 -21.70 -9.79 9.49
CA GLY A 257 -22.88 -10.62 9.20
C GLY A 257 -23.79 -10.87 10.40
N SER A 258 -23.54 -10.20 11.53
CA SER A 258 -24.39 -10.20 12.71
C SER A 258 -24.44 -8.80 13.33
N GLY A 259 -25.63 -8.33 13.71
CA GLY A 259 -25.79 -7.02 14.36
C GLY A 259 -26.00 -5.87 13.37
N LEU A 260 -25.22 -4.79 13.54
CA LEU A 260 -25.25 -3.59 12.69
C LEU A 260 -23.83 -3.05 12.40
N PRO A 261 -23.61 -2.43 11.23
CA PRO A 261 -22.33 -1.79 10.92
C PRO A 261 -22.28 -0.36 11.47
N GLY A 262 -21.07 0.10 11.79
CA GLY A 262 -20.76 1.52 12.00
C GLY A 262 -20.53 2.25 10.68
N VAL A 263 -20.35 3.57 10.71
CA VAL A 263 -20.04 4.35 9.51
C VAL A 263 -18.70 3.93 8.90
N ALA A 264 -17.69 3.66 9.73
CA ALA A 264 -16.36 3.20 9.34
C ALA A 264 -16.09 1.77 9.89
N PRO A 265 -16.74 0.73 9.36
CA PRO A 265 -16.69 -0.64 9.89
C PRO A 265 -15.29 -1.30 9.85
N GLY A 266 -14.34 -0.74 9.09
CA GLY A 266 -12.93 -1.13 9.03
C GLY A 266 -12.05 -0.44 10.09
N ALA A 267 -12.45 0.74 10.60
CA ALA A 267 -11.68 1.52 11.57
C ALA A 267 -11.52 0.81 12.93
N ARG A 268 -10.43 1.11 13.63
CA ARG A 268 -10.25 0.70 15.03
C ARG A 268 -10.88 1.71 15.99
N VAL A 269 -11.25 1.27 17.18
CA VAL A 269 -11.84 2.11 18.24
C VAL A 269 -10.89 2.19 19.43
N GLN A 270 -10.52 3.41 19.84
CA GLN A 270 -9.78 3.67 21.06
C GLN A 270 -10.72 4.23 22.13
N PRO A 271 -11.12 3.44 23.14
CA PRO A 271 -11.97 3.92 24.22
C PRO A 271 -11.17 4.82 25.16
N VAL A 272 -11.67 6.04 25.41
CA VAL A 272 -11.04 7.00 26.32
C VAL A 272 -12.09 7.43 27.33
N ARG A 273 -11.98 6.89 28.53
CA ARG A 273 -12.99 7.06 29.57
C ARG A 273 -12.72 8.35 30.34
N VAL A 274 -13.71 9.25 30.33
CA VAL A 274 -13.63 10.57 31.00
C VAL A 274 -14.92 10.93 31.74
N LEU A 275 -15.99 10.14 31.56
CA LEU A 275 -17.30 10.36 32.19
C LEU A 275 -17.70 9.16 33.04
N GLY A 276 -18.02 9.39 34.31
CA GLY A 276 -18.41 8.38 35.27
C GLY A 276 -19.91 8.40 35.58
N ILE A 277 -20.25 8.26 36.87
CA ILE A 277 -21.64 8.29 37.37
C ILE A 277 -22.42 9.48 36.78
N ASN A 278 -23.64 9.23 36.32
CA ASN A 278 -24.53 10.21 35.68
C ASN A 278 -23.94 10.89 34.42
N GLY A 279 -22.85 10.38 33.86
CA GLY A 279 -22.15 11.03 32.74
C GLY A 279 -21.37 12.28 33.16
N TRP A 280 -21.03 12.43 34.45
CA TRP A 280 -20.20 13.53 34.94
C TRP A 280 -18.72 13.23 34.72
N GLY A 281 -17.96 14.27 34.39
CA GLY A 281 -16.50 14.23 34.32
C GLY A 281 -15.92 15.63 34.50
N TYR A 282 -14.66 15.71 34.91
CA TYR A 282 -13.97 16.98 35.03
C TYR A 282 -13.47 17.46 33.66
N ALA A 283 -13.58 18.76 33.40
CA ALA A 283 -13.06 19.36 32.16
C ALA A 283 -11.55 19.11 31.97
N SER A 284 -10.78 18.97 33.05
CA SER A 284 -9.37 18.57 33.03
C SER A 284 -9.18 17.15 32.52
N ASP A 285 -10.00 16.20 32.96
CA ASP A 285 -9.91 14.79 32.56
C ASP A 285 -10.32 14.63 31.08
N ILE A 286 -11.32 15.41 30.64
CA ILE A 286 -11.71 15.50 29.23
C ILE A 286 -10.58 16.08 28.37
N ALA A 287 -9.93 17.16 28.83
CA ALA A 287 -8.81 17.78 28.12
C ALA A 287 -7.61 16.83 28.00
N ASP A 288 -7.27 16.12 29.09
CA ASP A 288 -6.22 15.10 29.10
C ASP A 288 -6.56 13.94 28.16
N GLY A 289 -7.82 13.46 28.18
CA GLY A 289 -8.30 12.42 27.27
C GLY A 289 -8.15 12.81 25.80
N ILE A 290 -8.55 14.03 25.42
CA ILE A 290 -8.37 14.54 24.04
C ILE A 290 -6.88 14.67 23.68
N ALA A 291 -6.07 15.22 24.60
CA ALA A 291 -4.64 15.41 24.37
C ALA A 291 -3.93 14.07 24.15
N TRP A 292 -4.19 13.08 25.00
CA TRP A 292 -3.61 11.74 24.93
C TRP A 292 -4.09 10.95 23.70
N ALA A 293 -5.39 10.97 23.44
CA ALA A 293 -5.99 10.28 22.29
C ALA A 293 -5.38 10.75 20.96
N SER A 294 -5.16 12.05 20.83
CA SER A 294 -4.54 12.65 19.63
C SER A 294 -3.01 12.52 19.57
N GLY A 295 -2.39 11.72 20.43
CA GLY A 295 -0.94 11.47 20.44
C GLY A 295 -0.11 12.51 21.19
N GLY A 296 -0.74 13.38 21.97
CA GLY A 296 -0.06 14.26 22.92
C GLY A 296 0.45 13.50 24.15
N THR A 297 1.26 14.17 24.96
CA THR A 297 1.78 13.62 26.23
C THR A 297 0.99 14.20 27.39
N VAL A 298 0.50 13.35 28.28
CA VAL A 298 -0.18 13.73 29.52
C VAL A 298 0.64 13.20 30.70
N PRO A 299 1.08 14.05 31.64
CA PRO A 299 1.80 13.60 32.84
C PRO A 299 1.00 12.55 33.61
N GLY A 300 1.66 11.45 33.98
CA GLY A 300 1.04 10.35 34.72
C GLY A 300 0.28 9.34 33.87
N ALA A 301 0.11 9.58 32.56
CA ALA A 301 -0.43 8.59 31.62
C ALA A 301 0.70 7.99 30.76
N PRO A 302 0.61 6.70 30.35
CA PRO A 302 1.56 6.10 29.42
C PRO A 302 1.47 6.79 28.05
N ARG A 303 2.52 6.70 27.24
CA ARG A 303 2.45 7.18 25.85
C ARG A 303 1.42 6.37 25.06
N ASN A 304 0.53 7.04 24.34
CA ASN A 304 -0.42 6.39 23.45
C ASN A 304 0.34 5.76 22.25
N ALA A 305 0.34 4.42 22.17
CA ALA A 305 0.98 3.67 21.09
C ALA A 305 0.15 3.66 19.79
N THR A 306 -1.15 3.96 19.89
CA THR A 306 -2.09 4.01 18.76
C THR A 306 -2.83 5.35 18.73
N PRO A 307 -2.14 6.48 18.47
CA PRO A 307 -2.80 7.79 18.37
C PRO A 307 -3.96 7.77 17.38
N ALA A 308 -5.05 8.41 17.76
CA ALA A 308 -6.25 8.45 16.96
C ALA A 308 -6.07 9.27 15.68
N THR A 309 -6.69 8.81 14.60
CA THR A 309 -6.85 9.55 13.35
C THR A 309 -7.89 10.65 13.49
N VAL A 310 -8.89 10.45 14.36
CA VAL A 310 -9.96 11.40 14.69
C VAL A 310 -10.42 11.16 16.13
N VAL A 311 -10.68 12.23 16.88
CA VAL A 311 -11.23 12.17 18.23
C VAL A 311 -12.70 12.56 18.21
N ASN A 312 -13.56 11.68 18.72
CA ASN A 312 -14.97 11.96 18.96
C ASN A 312 -15.20 12.26 20.45
N ALA A 313 -15.71 13.44 20.76
CA ALA A 313 -16.15 13.82 22.10
C ALA A 313 -17.64 14.19 22.06
N SER A 314 -18.51 13.19 22.31
CA SER A 314 -19.97 13.31 22.26
C SER A 314 -20.57 13.92 23.53
N LEU A 315 -19.98 15.02 23.99
CA LEU A 315 -20.29 15.69 25.26
C LEU A 315 -20.34 17.20 25.09
N ALA A 316 -21.16 17.88 25.88
CA ALA A 316 -21.24 19.34 25.92
C ALA A 316 -21.86 19.83 27.23
N TRP A 317 -21.45 21.01 27.69
CA TRP A 317 -22.01 21.67 28.88
C TRP A 317 -22.14 23.18 28.67
N PRO A 318 -23.06 23.86 29.40
CA PRO A 318 -23.23 25.30 29.27
C PRO A 318 -22.00 26.04 29.83
N SER A 319 -21.39 26.87 29.00
CA SER A 319 -20.28 27.75 29.37
C SER A 319 -20.10 28.81 28.29
N SER A 320 -20.00 30.08 28.67
CA SER A 320 -19.77 31.18 27.73
C SER A 320 -18.33 31.27 27.22
N THR A 321 -17.41 30.47 27.76
CA THR A 321 -16.00 30.44 27.39
C THR A 321 -15.47 29.01 27.28
N CYS A 322 -14.58 28.75 26.34
CA CYS A 322 -13.81 27.50 26.31
C CYS A 322 -12.72 27.54 27.40
N PRO A 323 -12.68 26.56 28.34
CA PRO A 323 -11.62 26.48 29.34
C PRO A 323 -10.24 26.36 28.69
N ALA A 324 -9.24 27.07 29.24
CA ALA A 324 -7.90 27.15 28.64
C ALA A 324 -7.22 25.78 28.45
N ALA A 325 -7.38 24.85 29.39
CA ALA A 325 -6.82 23.51 29.28
C ALA A 325 -7.44 22.72 28.11
N LEU A 326 -8.76 22.86 27.91
CA LEU A 326 -9.48 22.19 26.82
C LEU A 326 -9.15 22.81 25.46
N ASP A 327 -9.08 24.15 25.39
CA ASP A 327 -8.62 24.86 24.18
C ASP A 327 -7.20 24.42 23.79
N ALA A 328 -6.29 24.32 24.77
CA ALA A 328 -4.93 23.84 24.54
C ALA A 328 -4.89 22.38 24.03
N ALA A 329 -5.73 21.50 24.58
CA ALA A 329 -5.84 20.11 24.12
C ALA A 329 -6.34 20.02 22.67
N ILE A 330 -7.40 20.76 22.33
CA ILE A 330 -7.97 20.78 20.97
C ILE A 330 -6.99 21.41 19.96
N ARG A 331 -6.34 22.53 20.31
CA ARG A 331 -5.27 23.13 19.50
C ARG A 331 -4.10 22.17 19.30
N GLY A 332 -3.72 21.45 20.34
CA GLY A 332 -2.71 20.41 20.28
C GLY A 332 -3.07 19.33 19.28
N ALA A 333 -4.29 18.78 19.35
CA ALA A 333 -4.79 17.79 18.40
C ALA A 333 -4.77 18.32 16.97
N HIS A 334 -5.27 19.55 16.76
CA HIS A 334 -5.25 20.23 15.47
C HIS A 334 -3.81 20.36 14.90
N SER A 335 -2.83 20.76 15.73
CA SER A 335 -1.42 20.87 15.31
C SER A 335 -0.79 19.55 14.88
N ARG A 336 -1.31 18.42 15.39
CA ARG A 336 -0.90 17.06 15.01
C ARG A 336 -1.70 16.53 13.81
N GLY A 337 -2.59 17.34 13.23
CA GLY A 337 -3.44 16.94 12.12
C GLY A 337 -4.59 16.01 12.50
N VAL A 338 -4.94 15.94 13.80
CA VAL A 338 -6.01 15.10 14.34
C VAL A 338 -7.25 15.97 14.60
N PRO A 339 -8.33 15.84 13.82
CA PRO A 339 -9.58 16.56 14.06
C PRO A 339 -10.26 16.10 15.36
N VAL A 340 -10.86 17.05 16.08
CA VAL A 340 -11.70 16.80 17.26
C VAL A 340 -13.14 17.14 16.91
N VAL A 341 -14.00 16.12 16.86
CA VAL A 341 -15.43 16.23 16.56
C VAL A 341 -16.21 16.28 17.86
N VAL A 342 -17.08 17.27 17.98
CA VAL A 342 -17.83 17.52 19.21
C VAL A 342 -19.33 17.68 18.96
N ALA A 343 -20.14 17.20 19.91
CA ALA A 343 -21.57 17.45 19.91
C ALA A 343 -21.88 18.93 20.19
N SER A 344 -22.89 19.51 19.53
CA SER A 344 -23.28 20.91 19.78
C SER A 344 -24.00 21.10 21.13
N GLY A 345 -24.57 20.04 21.69
CA GLY A 345 -25.37 20.04 22.93
C GLY A 345 -26.88 19.97 22.67
N ASN A 346 -27.65 19.60 23.71
CA ASN A 346 -29.05 19.17 23.59
C ASN A 346 -30.05 20.10 24.30
N ALA A 347 -29.83 21.43 24.26
CA ALA A 347 -30.67 22.40 24.98
C ALA A 347 -31.49 23.34 24.07
N GLY A 348 -31.45 23.17 22.74
CA GLY A 348 -32.14 24.06 21.80
C GLY A 348 -31.62 25.50 21.84
N ALA A 349 -30.36 25.69 22.24
CA ALA A 349 -29.77 26.98 22.54
C ALA A 349 -28.62 27.35 21.57
N ASN A 350 -28.14 28.58 21.63
CA ASN A 350 -27.00 29.00 20.81
C ASN A 350 -25.71 28.30 21.27
N ALA A 351 -25.09 27.51 20.39
CA ALA A 351 -23.90 26.70 20.65
C ALA A 351 -22.66 27.52 21.05
N ASN A 352 -22.63 28.84 20.79
CA ASN A 352 -21.56 29.72 21.29
C ASN A 352 -21.46 29.76 22.83
N TYR A 353 -22.54 29.42 23.53
CA TYR A 353 -22.60 29.35 25.00
C TYR A 353 -22.46 27.93 25.54
N TRP A 354 -21.90 27.02 24.73
CA TRP A 354 -21.67 25.63 25.08
C TRP A 354 -20.24 25.22 24.76
N THR A 355 -19.62 24.52 25.70
CA THR A 355 -18.28 23.96 25.55
C THR A 355 -18.40 22.45 25.36
N PRO A 356 -17.62 21.82 24.47
CA PRO A 356 -16.51 22.38 23.66
C PRO A 356 -16.92 23.04 22.34
N SER A 357 -18.22 23.24 22.07
CA SER A 357 -18.67 23.83 20.80
C SER A 357 -18.06 25.22 20.54
N ASN A 358 -17.84 26.01 21.58
CA ASN A 358 -17.19 27.33 21.52
C ASN A 358 -15.65 27.29 21.56
N CYS A 359 -15.02 26.12 21.52
CA CYS A 359 -13.56 25.98 21.44
C CYS A 359 -13.09 26.08 19.99
N TYR A 360 -12.00 26.83 19.77
CA TYR A 360 -11.46 27.00 18.42
C TYR A 360 -10.90 25.67 17.89
N TYR A 361 -10.97 25.46 16.57
CA TYR A 361 -10.59 24.23 15.86
C TYR A 361 -11.45 22.97 16.10
N ALA A 362 -12.42 22.98 17.01
CA ALA A 362 -13.39 21.88 17.11
C ALA A 362 -14.26 21.80 15.83
N ILE A 363 -14.63 20.59 15.41
CA ILE A 363 -15.65 20.36 14.38
C ILE A 363 -16.97 20.12 15.11
N VAL A 364 -17.90 21.07 15.02
CA VAL A 364 -19.12 21.11 15.84
C VAL A 364 -20.29 20.54 15.06
N VAL A 365 -20.95 19.52 15.64
CA VAL A 365 -22.00 18.74 14.96
C VAL A 365 -23.36 18.93 15.63
N GLY A 366 -24.32 19.44 14.86
CA GLY A 366 -25.74 19.50 15.25
C GLY A 366 -26.52 18.24 14.82
N ALA A 367 -27.71 18.04 15.38
CA ALA A 367 -28.53 16.84 15.14
C ALA A 367 -29.73 17.11 14.22
N THR A 368 -29.98 16.20 13.27
CA THR A 368 -31.23 16.15 12.50
C THR A 368 -32.14 14.98 12.88
N GLY A 369 -33.43 15.15 12.64
CA GLY A 369 -34.42 14.07 12.61
C GLY A 369 -34.42 13.31 11.28
N GLY A 370 -35.33 12.33 11.13
CA GLY A 370 -35.46 11.55 9.88
C GLY A 370 -36.01 12.35 8.70
N ASP A 371 -36.58 13.51 8.94
CA ASP A 371 -37.01 14.49 7.94
C ASP A 371 -35.86 15.40 7.46
N ASN A 372 -34.63 15.17 7.94
CA ASN A 372 -33.43 15.98 7.68
C ASN A 372 -33.51 17.42 8.20
N SER A 373 -34.46 17.71 9.11
CA SER A 373 -34.53 19.01 9.78
C SER A 373 -33.71 19.01 11.07
N LEU A 374 -33.12 20.16 11.40
CA LEU A 374 -32.50 20.39 12.72
C LEU A 374 -33.51 20.09 13.84
N THR A 375 -33.13 19.25 14.79
CA THR A 375 -34.02 18.89 15.91
C THR A 375 -34.17 20.04 16.90
N GLY A 376 -35.34 20.16 17.53
CA GLY A 376 -35.62 21.23 18.48
C GLY A 376 -34.72 21.25 19.73
N TYR A 377 -34.11 20.11 20.08
CA TYR A 377 -33.13 20.03 21.17
C TYR A 377 -31.72 20.37 20.71
N SER A 378 -31.39 20.26 19.42
CA SER A 378 -30.03 20.53 18.94
C SER A 378 -29.69 21.99 19.19
N ASN A 379 -28.55 22.25 19.83
CA ASN A 379 -28.01 23.59 19.85
C ASN A 379 -27.72 24.06 18.42
N TRP A 380 -27.89 25.35 18.18
CA TRP A 380 -27.86 26.01 16.87
C TRP A 380 -26.88 27.19 16.89
N GLY A 381 -26.60 27.77 15.73
CA GLY A 381 -25.81 28.99 15.62
C GLY A 381 -24.62 28.83 14.67
N SER A 382 -23.91 29.94 14.46
CA SER A 382 -22.81 30.03 13.49
C SER A 382 -21.61 29.13 13.81
N THR A 383 -21.54 28.58 15.02
CA THR A 383 -20.46 27.68 15.46
C THR A 383 -20.62 26.27 14.92
N LEU A 384 -21.82 25.88 14.46
CA LEU A 384 -22.04 24.57 13.85
C LEU A 384 -21.34 24.52 12.49
N ASP A 385 -20.49 23.50 12.29
CA ASP A 385 -19.89 23.23 10.99
C ASP A 385 -20.86 22.46 10.10
N VAL A 386 -21.43 21.37 10.64
CA VAL A 386 -22.32 20.47 9.91
C VAL A 386 -23.41 19.92 10.82
N LEU A 387 -24.46 19.39 10.20
CA LEU A 387 -25.45 18.56 10.85
C LEU A 387 -25.20 17.09 10.50
N ALA A 388 -25.60 16.19 11.40
CA ALA A 388 -25.70 14.77 11.10
C ALA A 388 -26.96 14.18 11.76
N PRO A 389 -27.46 13.03 11.27
CA PRO A 389 -28.66 12.42 11.85
C PRO A 389 -28.42 11.98 13.30
N GLY A 390 -29.12 12.62 14.23
CA GLY A 390 -29.05 12.35 15.67
C GLY A 390 -30.36 11.85 16.27
N GLY A 391 -31.44 11.84 15.48
CA GLY A 391 -32.73 11.26 15.85
C GLY A 391 -33.59 12.13 16.76
N THR A 392 -34.77 11.62 17.07
CA THR A 392 -35.76 12.27 17.95
C THR A 392 -36.28 11.27 18.97
N ALA A 393 -37.07 11.73 19.94
CA ALA A 393 -37.74 10.85 20.89
C ALA A 393 -38.62 9.76 20.24
N TRP A 394 -39.09 9.97 19.00
CA TRP A 394 -39.98 9.05 18.28
C TRP A 394 -39.28 8.27 17.16
N GLN A 395 -38.05 8.66 16.83
CA GLN A 395 -37.23 8.02 15.80
C GLN A 395 -35.77 8.11 16.23
N GLN A 396 -35.40 7.16 17.09
CA GLN A 396 -34.08 7.11 17.71
C GLN A 396 -33.05 6.47 16.78
N VAL A 397 -31.78 6.57 17.17
CA VAL A 397 -30.64 5.94 16.50
C VAL A 397 -30.30 4.65 17.23
N ARG A 398 -30.40 3.53 16.52
CA ARG A 398 -30.03 2.21 17.02
C ARG A 398 -28.52 2.00 16.91
N SER A 399 -27.89 1.55 17.99
CA SER A 399 -26.46 1.20 18.04
C SER A 399 -26.18 0.14 19.11
N THR A 400 -24.93 -0.29 19.23
CA THR A 400 -24.42 -1.21 20.25
C THR A 400 -24.67 -0.68 21.67
N SER A 401 -24.98 -1.56 22.61
CA SER A 401 -25.32 -1.21 23.99
C SER A 401 -25.19 -2.43 24.92
N ASN A 402 -25.67 -2.33 26.15
CA ASN A 402 -25.72 -3.41 27.12
C ASN A 402 -27.08 -3.43 27.84
N ALA A 403 -27.62 -4.61 28.11
CA ALA A 403 -28.95 -4.75 28.73
C ALA A 403 -28.95 -4.42 30.22
N GLY A 404 -27.76 -4.33 30.83
CA GLY A 404 -27.57 -4.02 32.24
C GLY A 404 -28.11 -2.64 32.60
N ARG A 405 -28.87 -2.54 33.69
CA ARG A 405 -29.42 -1.26 34.17
C ARG A 405 -28.51 -0.54 35.16
N THR A 406 -27.62 -1.29 35.81
CA THR A 406 -26.72 -0.79 36.86
C THR A 406 -25.28 -1.12 36.48
N THR A 407 -24.97 -2.39 36.33
CA THR A 407 -23.69 -2.92 35.84
C THR A 407 -23.90 -3.67 34.54
N ALA A 408 -22.84 -3.90 33.78
CA ALA A 408 -22.91 -4.61 32.52
C ALA A 408 -23.41 -6.04 32.74
N THR A 409 -24.30 -6.50 31.85
CA THR A 409 -24.78 -7.88 31.80
C THR A 409 -24.49 -8.46 30.42
N THR A 410 -25.47 -8.45 29.52
CA THR A 410 -25.37 -9.00 28.16
C THR A 410 -25.26 -7.89 27.13
N ALA A 411 -24.37 -8.05 26.15
CA ALA A 411 -24.32 -7.20 24.96
C ALA A 411 -25.71 -7.17 24.28
N SER A 412 -26.10 -5.99 23.81
CA SER A 412 -27.43 -5.76 23.23
C SER A 412 -27.39 -4.56 22.27
N PHE A 413 -28.50 -4.26 21.61
CA PHE A 413 -28.65 -3.04 20.81
C PHE A 413 -29.64 -2.08 21.48
N GLY A 414 -29.25 -0.82 21.60
CA GLY A 414 -30.03 0.24 22.26
C GLY A 414 -30.39 1.39 21.32
N ASP A 415 -31.48 2.08 21.64
CA ASP A 415 -31.92 3.29 20.95
C ASP A 415 -31.61 4.53 21.78
N LEU A 416 -30.88 5.48 21.22
CA LEU A 416 -30.66 6.80 21.82
C LEU A 416 -30.87 7.90 20.77
N TYR A 417 -31.04 9.14 21.22
CA TYR A 417 -31.10 10.30 20.32
C TYR A 417 -30.38 11.48 20.96
N GLY A 418 -29.77 12.31 20.12
CA GLY A 418 -28.97 13.44 20.58
C GLY A 418 -27.95 13.90 19.56
N THR A 419 -27.37 15.06 19.82
CA THR A 419 -26.13 15.52 19.14
C THR A 419 -24.96 14.57 19.39
N SER A 420 -25.00 13.83 20.50
CA SER A 420 -24.07 12.75 20.82
C SER A 420 -24.13 11.55 19.87
N GLN A 421 -25.25 11.31 19.19
CA GLN A 421 -25.41 10.30 18.15
C GLN A 421 -25.07 10.85 16.76
N ALA A 422 -25.19 12.17 16.56
CA ALA A 422 -24.81 12.85 15.33
C ALA A 422 -23.28 12.96 15.18
N ALA A 423 -22.55 13.33 16.24
CA ALA A 423 -21.10 13.45 16.24
C ALA A 423 -20.34 12.20 15.73
N PRO A 424 -20.63 10.97 16.17
CA PRO A 424 -19.92 9.78 15.69
C PRO A 424 -20.18 9.45 14.22
N MET A 425 -21.31 9.91 13.63
CA MET A 425 -21.52 9.81 12.18
C MET A 425 -20.46 10.60 11.40
N VAL A 426 -20.14 11.81 11.89
CA VAL A 426 -19.11 12.68 11.30
C VAL A 426 -17.72 12.11 11.56
N SER A 427 -17.45 11.63 12.78
CA SER A 427 -16.17 10.98 13.12
C SER A 427 -15.88 9.76 12.23
N GLY A 428 -16.88 8.90 12.00
CA GLY A 428 -16.77 7.79 11.05
C GLY A 428 -16.55 8.27 9.61
N THR A 429 -17.26 9.32 9.18
CA THR A 429 -17.05 9.92 7.85
C THR A 429 -15.60 10.40 7.67
N ILE A 430 -15.04 11.05 8.69
CA ILE A 430 -13.65 11.53 8.68
C ILE A 430 -12.67 10.37 8.61
N ALA A 431 -12.91 9.27 9.32
CA ALA A 431 -12.10 8.06 9.23
C ALA A 431 -12.07 7.50 7.79
N LEU A 432 -13.22 7.42 7.12
CA LEU A 432 -13.29 7.03 5.70
C LEU A 432 -12.50 7.99 4.81
N MET A 433 -12.64 9.31 5.01
CA MET A 433 -11.89 10.32 4.25
C MET A 433 -10.37 10.17 4.44
N LYS A 434 -9.92 9.90 5.67
CA LYS A 434 -8.51 9.73 6.03
C LYS A 434 -7.92 8.41 5.53
N GLN A 435 -8.72 7.36 5.36
CA GLN A 435 -8.26 6.16 4.64
C GLN A 435 -7.97 6.50 3.18
N VAL A 436 -8.88 7.21 2.51
CA VAL A 436 -8.71 7.58 1.10
C VAL A 436 -7.53 8.54 0.90
N ASN A 437 -7.35 9.49 1.81
CA ASN A 437 -6.26 10.45 1.77
C ASN A 437 -5.71 10.72 3.18
N PRO A 438 -4.68 9.98 3.61
CA PRO A 438 -4.09 10.15 4.94
C PRO A 438 -3.52 11.56 5.21
N GLY A 439 -3.10 12.25 4.14
CA GLY A 439 -2.47 13.57 4.18
C GLY A 439 -3.42 14.75 4.37
N LEU A 440 -4.73 14.53 4.50
CA LEU A 440 -5.70 15.61 4.70
C LEU A 440 -5.41 16.42 5.97
N THR A 441 -5.41 17.74 5.85
CA THR A 441 -5.40 18.65 7.00
C THR A 441 -6.79 18.75 7.64
N VAL A 442 -6.86 19.21 8.90
CA VAL A 442 -8.14 19.42 9.59
C VAL A 442 -9.05 20.40 8.83
N GLU A 443 -8.49 21.46 8.28
CA GLU A 443 -9.26 22.44 7.50
C GLU A 443 -9.75 21.89 6.16
N GLN A 444 -8.97 21.04 5.47
CA GLN A 444 -9.46 20.34 4.27
C GLN A 444 -10.61 19.38 4.59
N ILE A 445 -10.56 18.72 5.75
CA ILE A 445 -11.64 17.86 6.23
C ILE A 445 -12.89 18.71 6.51
N ARG A 446 -12.77 19.76 7.33
CA ARG A 446 -13.87 20.69 7.68
C ARG A 446 -14.53 21.25 6.42
N ASN A 447 -13.73 21.80 5.51
CA ASN A 447 -14.23 22.40 4.26
C ASN A 447 -14.89 21.38 3.34
N THR A 448 -14.37 20.15 3.25
CA THR A 448 -14.99 19.09 2.47
C THR A 448 -16.34 18.68 3.05
N LEU A 449 -16.43 18.49 4.37
CA LEU A 449 -17.69 18.15 5.04
C LEU A 449 -18.78 19.20 4.77
N VAL A 450 -18.43 20.49 4.88
CA VAL A 450 -19.35 21.61 4.63
C VAL A 450 -19.74 21.71 3.15
N SER A 451 -18.76 21.70 2.24
CA SER A 451 -19.00 21.93 0.81
C SER A 451 -19.75 20.80 0.12
N THR A 452 -19.56 19.56 0.58
CA THR A 452 -20.24 18.38 0.01
C THR A 452 -21.58 18.07 0.68
N GLY A 453 -21.85 18.69 1.83
CA GLY A 453 -23.08 18.49 2.60
C GLY A 453 -24.34 18.99 1.90
N THR A 454 -25.44 18.28 2.12
CA THR A 454 -26.77 18.61 1.60
C THR A 454 -27.37 19.77 2.41
N ALA A 455 -28.03 20.72 1.77
CA ALA A 455 -28.66 21.83 2.49
C ALA A 455 -29.77 21.33 3.43
N ALA A 456 -29.73 21.75 4.71
CA ALA A 456 -30.68 21.34 5.74
C ALA A 456 -30.82 22.43 6.80
N SER A 457 -32.02 22.99 6.99
CA SER A 457 -32.33 24.02 8.02
C SER A 457 -31.36 25.21 8.04
N GLY A 458 -30.84 25.64 6.88
CA GLY A 458 -29.84 26.73 6.79
C GLY A 458 -28.39 26.31 7.04
N TYR A 459 -28.14 25.03 7.31
CA TYR A 459 -26.82 24.42 7.50
C TYR A 459 -26.57 23.33 6.43
N ARG A 460 -25.54 22.51 6.65
CA ARG A 460 -25.10 21.42 5.78
C ARG A 460 -25.21 20.08 6.52
N LEU A 461 -26.15 19.24 6.12
CA LEU A 461 -26.23 17.84 6.54
C LEU A 461 -25.11 17.05 5.86
N VAL A 462 -24.31 16.32 6.64
CA VAL A 462 -23.19 15.51 6.12
C VAL A 462 -23.66 14.53 5.04
N ASN A 463 -22.93 14.47 3.93
CA ASN A 463 -23.11 13.48 2.88
C ASN A 463 -21.82 12.66 2.76
N THR A 464 -21.81 11.50 3.41
CA THR A 464 -20.62 10.65 3.59
C THR A 464 -20.03 10.24 2.25
N GLY A 465 -20.85 9.71 1.34
CA GLY A 465 -20.40 9.30 0.00
C GLY A 465 -19.73 10.43 -0.79
N LYS A 466 -20.32 11.64 -0.79
CA LYS A 466 -19.73 12.80 -1.49
C LYS A 466 -18.46 13.29 -0.82
N ALA A 467 -18.41 13.33 0.51
CA ALA A 467 -17.24 13.77 1.26
C ALA A 467 -16.03 12.86 0.99
N VAL A 468 -16.23 11.53 1.02
CA VAL A 468 -15.19 10.54 0.74
C VAL A 468 -14.75 10.57 -0.72
N ALA A 469 -15.68 10.73 -1.66
CA ALA A 469 -15.34 10.87 -3.08
C ALA A 469 -14.51 12.13 -3.38
N ALA A 470 -14.80 13.25 -2.70
CA ALA A 470 -14.15 14.53 -2.93
C ALA A 470 -12.67 14.57 -2.48
N VAL A 471 -12.27 13.71 -1.53
CA VAL A 471 -10.89 13.65 -1.03
C VAL A 471 -10.02 12.61 -1.71
N ALA A 472 -10.57 11.84 -2.65
CA ALA A 472 -9.81 10.94 -3.49
C ALA A 472 -8.65 11.70 -4.15
N PRO A 473 -7.38 11.27 -3.97
CA PRO A 473 -6.25 11.94 -4.60
C PRO A 473 -6.50 12.05 -6.09
N ALA A 474 -6.47 13.27 -6.63
CA ALA A 474 -6.39 13.45 -8.07
C ALA A 474 -5.11 12.74 -8.51
N THR A 475 -5.24 11.68 -9.31
CA THR A 475 -4.06 11.07 -9.95
C THR A 475 -3.41 12.17 -10.78
N PRO A 476 -2.15 12.57 -10.51
CA PRO A 476 -1.50 13.55 -11.35
C PRO A 476 -1.49 13.02 -12.78
N THR A 477 -2.17 13.71 -13.70
CA THR A 477 -2.18 13.35 -15.11
C THR A 477 -0.92 13.93 -15.76
N TYR A 478 0.18 13.18 -15.66
CA TYR A 478 1.38 13.51 -16.41
C TYR A 478 1.14 13.22 -17.90
N ARG A 479 1.45 14.19 -18.75
CA ARG A 479 1.18 14.07 -20.18
C ARG A 479 2.24 13.20 -20.85
N LEU A 480 1.78 12.31 -21.73
CA LEU A 480 2.60 11.58 -22.69
C LEU A 480 2.42 12.23 -24.04
N THR A 481 3.49 12.80 -24.60
CA THR A 481 3.44 13.54 -25.85
C THR A 481 4.58 13.16 -26.78
N GLY A 482 4.49 13.57 -28.05
CA GLY A 482 5.56 13.41 -29.02
C GLY A 482 6.07 11.96 -29.17
N GLY A 483 7.39 11.83 -29.39
CA GLY A 483 8.02 10.54 -29.62
C GLY A 483 8.03 9.61 -28.41
N ILE A 484 8.06 10.16 -27.18
CA ILE A 484 8.00 9.34 -25.95
C ILE A 484 6.62 8.71 -25.81
N GLY A 485 5.56 9.51 -25.97
CA GLY A 485 4.19 8.99 -25.93
C GLY A 485 3.93 7.94 -27.00
N ALA A 486 4.33 8.20 -28.25
CA ALA A 486 4.16 7.23 -29.35
C ALA A 486 4.87 5.90 -29.05
N TYR A 487 6.12 5.94 -28.59
CA TYR A 487 6.89 4.74 -28.24
C TYR A 487 6.28 3.99 -27.07
N TYR A 488 5.84 4.71 -26.03
CA TYR A 488 5.19 4.12 -24.86
C TYR A 488 3.97 3.29 -25.28
N TYR A 489 3.06 3.87 -26.07
CA TYR A 489 1.84 3.19 -26.50
C TYR A 489 2.11 2.02 -27.46
N SER A 490 3.10 2.13 -28.34
CA SER A 490 3.42 1.06 -29.31
C SER A 490 4.20 -0.11 -28.71
N ASN A 491 4.75 0.03 -27.49
CA ASN A 491 5.61 -0.98 -26.85
C ASN A 491 5.01 -1.44 -25.50
N GLY A 492 3.70 -1.63 -25.44
CA GLY A 492 3.00 -2.24 -24.29
C GLY A 492 2.60 -1.28 -23.16
N GLY A 493 2.87 0.02 -23.30
CA GLY A 493 2.33 1.07 -22.44
C GLY A 493 2.54 0.83 -20.95
N GLN A 494 1.45 0.92 -20.18
CA GLN A 494 1.51 0.81 -18.72
C GLN A 494 1.96 -0.58 -18.25
N GLY A 495 1.70 -1.64 -19.03
CA GLY A 495 2.12 -3.00 -18.68
C GLY A 495 3.64 -3.14 -18.60
N ILE A 496 4.36 -2.54 -19.56
CA ILE A 496 5.82 -2.60 -19.62
C ILE A 496 6.46 -1.49 -18.79
N PHE A 497 6.10 -0.23 -19.05
CA PHE A 497 6.81 0.91 -18.49
C PHE A 497 6.22 1.37 -17.15
N GLY A 498 4.96 1.03 -16.84
CA GLY A 498 4.25 1.60 -15.71
C GLY A 498 3.73 3.02 -16.02
N ARG A 499 3.16 3.70 -15.02
CA ARG A 499 2.61 5.05 -15.22
C ARG A 499 3.75 6.08 -15.28
N PRO A 500 3.62 7.17 -16.07
CA PRO A 500 4.55 8.29 -16.00
C PRO A 500 4.58 8.85 -14.57
N THR A 501 5.76 9.21 -14.08
CA THR A 501 5.93 9.74 -12.70
C THR A 501 6.08 11.26 -12.65
N GLN A 502 6.21 11.88 -13.82
CA GLN A 502 6.43 13.32 -14.03
C GLN A 502 6.20 13.68 -15.52
N ASN A 503 6.10 14.97 -15.83
CA ASN A 503 6.06 15.44 -17.22
C ASN A 503 7.44 15.33 -17.90
N GLU A 504 7.46 15.18 -19.21
CA GLU A 504 8.67 15.23 -20.02
C GLU A 504 9.52 16.48 -19.71
N TYR A 505 10.84 16.31 -19.64
CA TYR A 505 11.78 17.41 -19.45
C TYR A 505 12.98 17.30 -20.40
N ALA A 506 13.54 18.45 -20.78
CA ALA A 506 14.73 18.51 -21.62
C ALA A 506 16.00 18.39 -20.77
N SER A 507 16.95 17.60 -21.24
CA SER A 507 18.31 17.49 -20.69
C SER A 507 19.24 17.20 -21.84
N GLY A 508 20.49 17.69 -21.82
CA GLY A 508 21.60 17.29 -22.69
C GLY A 508 21.39 17.27 -24.22
N GLY A 509 20.33 17.90 -24.75
CA GLY A 509 19.96 17.88 -26.18
C GLY A 509 18.90 16.82 -26.55
N GLY A 510 18.29 16.16 -25.57
CA GLY A 510 17.16 15.23 -25.72
C GLY A 510 16.01 15.53 -24.76
N VAL A 511 15.00 14.67 -24.78
CA VAL A 511 13.82 14.73 -23.90
C VAL A 511 13.73 13.43 -23.10
N ILE A 512 13.34 13.53 -21.83
CA ILE A 512 13.37 12.42 -20.87
C ILE A 512 12.05 12.34 -20.10
N GLN A 513 11.57 11.12 -19.85
CA GLN A 513 10.46 10.87 -18.93
C GLN A 513 10.68 9.56 -18.15
N ASN A 514 10.29 9.53 -16.88
CA ASN A 514 10.44 8.37 -15.98
C ASN A 514 9.08 7.74 -15.74
N PHE A 515 9.12 6.44 -15.45
CA PHE A 515 7.94 5.62 -15.31
C PHE A 515 8.07 4.67 -14.11
N SER A 516 6.93 4.25 -13.57
CA SER A 516 6.85 3.53 -12.30
C SER A 516 7.49 2.13 -12.32
N ASN A 517 7.61 1.48 -13.48
CA ASN A 517 8.21 0.12 -13.56
C ASN A 517 9.73 0.17 -13.78
N SER A 518 10.41 1.13 -13.16
CA SER A 518 11.88 1.27 -13.26
C SER A 518 12.37 1.49 -14.70
N TYR A 519 11.61 2.25 -15.50
CA TYR A 519 12.01 2.67 -16.83
C TYR A 519 12.17 4.18 -16.92
N THR A 520 13.13 4.60 -17.73
CA THR A 520 13.21 5.95 -18.29
C THR A 520 13.21 5.86 -19.80
N LEU A 521 12.35 6.62 -20.47
CA LEU A 521 12.37 6.77 -21.92
C LEU A 521 13.16 8.03 -22.28
N TYR A 522 14.14 7.86 -23.17
CA TYR A 522 15.00 8.92 -23.68
C TYR A 522 14.70 9.15 -25.16
N TRP A 523 14.28 10.35 -25.54
CA TRP A 523 14.11 10.73 -26.94
C TRP A 523 15.24 11.64 -27.43
N THR A 524 15.77 11.33 -28.62
CA THR A 524 16.71 12.19 -29.35
C THR A 524 16.34 12.25 -30.83
N ALA A 525 16.74 13.33 -31.52
CA ALA A 525 16.46 13.49 -32.95
C ALA A 525 17.11 12.40 -33.84
N ASN A 526 18.26 11.86 -33.43
CA ASN A 526 19.02 10.91 -34.24
C ASN A 526 18.58 9.44 -34.06
N TYR A 527 18.00 9.10 -32.91
CA TYR A 527 17.69 7.70 -32.55
C TYR A 527 16.25 7.47 -32.11
N GLY A 528 15.41 8.51 -32.13
CA GLY A 528 14.04 8.44 -31.61
C GLY A 528 14.04 8.16 -30.11
N THR A 529 12.99 7.49 -29.65
CA THR A 529 12.83 7.09 -28.24
C THR A 529 13.52 5.75 -28.00
N GLN A 530 14.37 5.69 -26.97
CA GLN A 530 15.05 4.48 -26.53
C GLN A 530 14.82 4.28 -25.03
N PRO A 531 14.49 3.04 -24.59
CA PRO A 531 14.25 2.75 -23.19
C PRO A 531 15.56 2.50 -22.45
N MET A 532 15.60 2.94 -21.20
CA MET A 532 16.59 2.57 -20.20
C MET A 532 15.88 1.86 -19.06
N ARG A 533 16.32 0.64 -18.76
CA ARG A 533 15.80 -0.15 -17.64
C ARG A 533 16.73 -0.01 -16.44
N TRP A 534 16.18 0.43 -15.32
CA TRP A 534 16.92 0.53 -14.06
C TRP A 534 16.94 -0.82 -13.33
N GLY A 535 17.98 -1.04 -12.52
CA GLY A 535 18.20 -2.31 -11.82
C GLY A 535 18.94 -3.38 -12.63
N THR A 536 19.23 -3.16 -13.92
CA THR A 536 20.13 -4.03 -14.70
C THR A 536 21.59 -3.64 -14.49
N GLY A 537 22.52 -4.54 -14.85
CA GLY A 537 23.95 -4.23 -14.86
C GLY A 537 24.30 -3.06 -15.77
N ILE A 538 23.60 -2.91 -16.90
CA ILE A 538 23.79 -1.80 -17.86
C ILE A 538 23.20 -0.51 -17.31
N GLY A 539 21.96 -0.54 -16.79
CA GLY A 539 21.34 0.64 -16.17
C GLY A 539 22.16 1.18 -14.99
N THR A 540 22.68 0.29 -14.14
CA THR A 540 23.56 0.67 -13.02
C THR A 540 24.87 1.29 -13.49
N PHE A 541 25.50 0.70 -14.51
CA PHE A 541 26.72 1.26 -15.09
C PHE A 541 26.48 2.65 -15.68
N TYR A 542 25.39 2.83 -16.43
CA TYR A 542 25.02 4.10 -17.04
C TYR A 542 24.78 5.21 -16.01
N ALA A 543 24.06 4.89 -14.92
CA ALA A 543 23.87 5.80 -13.80
C ALA A 543 25.20 6.24 -13.17
N ASN A 544 26.13 5.30 -12.96
CA ASN A 544 27.46 5.58 -12.42
C ASN A 544 28.31 6.47 -13.34
N GLN A 545 28.02 6.49 -14.65
CA GLN A 545 28.66 7.41 -15.60
C GLN A 545 28.00 8.79 -15.67
N ARG A 546 27.02 9.09 -14.79
CA ARG A 546 26.21 10.32 -14.79
C ARG A 546 25.21 10.42 -15.94
N TRP A 547 24.59 9.29 -16.30
CA TRP A 547 23.48 9.24 -17.26
C TRP A 547 23.82 9.94 -18.59
N GLU A 548 22.88 10.70 -19.15
CA GLU A 548 23.02 11.38 -20.44
C GLU A 548 24.05 12.52 -20.40
N LEU A 549 24.33 13.03 -19.20
CA LEU A 549 25.36 14.05 -18.96
C LEU A 549 26.77 13.44 -18.88
N GLY A 550 26.87 12.11 -18.83
CA GLY A 550 28.09 11.33 -18.87
C GLY A 550 28.79 11.26 -20.22
N TYR A 551 29.90 10.52 -20.27
CA TYR A 551 30.65 10.32 -21.51
C TYR A 551 29.92 9.43 -22.53
N LEU A 552 28.98 8.59 -22.06
CA LEU A 552 28.17 7.72 -22.91
C LEU A 552 27.12 8.50 -23.73
N GLY A 553 26.56 9.57 -23.17
CA GLY A 553 25.44 10.29 -23.78
C GLY A 553 24.15 9.48 -23.71
N TYR A 554 23.36 9.47 -24.79
CA TYR A 554 22.03 8.86 -24.79
C TYR A 554 22.07 7.39 -25.21
N PRO A 555 21.14 6.56 -24.71
CA PRO A 555 20.86 5.28 -25.35
C PRO A 555 20.47 5.49 -26.82
N SER A 556 21.01 4.66 -27.69
CA SER A 556 20.75 4.65 -29.14
C SER A 556 20.05 3.38 -29.61
N THR A 557 19.90 2.40 -28.71
CA THR A 557 19.09 1.19 -28.85
C THR A 557 18.42 0.87 -27.52
N ALA A 558 17.39 0.03 -27.53
CA ALA A 558 16.99 -0.73 -26.34
C ALA A 558 18.13 -1.67 -25.89
N GLU A 559 18.07 -2.15 -24.65
CA GLU A 559 18.92 -3.25 -24.19
C GLU A 559 18.51 -4.54 -24.93
N TYR A 560 19.48 -5.31 -25.41
CA TYR A 560 19.24 -6.54 -26.17
C TYR A 560 20.16 -7.67 -25.71
N ALA A 561 19.69 -8.91 -25.81
CA ALA A 561 20.49 -10.10 -25.51
C ALA A 561 21.70 -10.19 -26.45
N TYR A 562 22.86 -10.52 -25.90
CA TYR A 562 24.10 -10.55 -26.66
C TYR A 562 25.05 -11.63 -26.10
N TYR A 563 25.20 -12.74 -26.82
CA TYR A 563 26.15 -13.84 -26.55
C TYR A 563 26.23 -14.31 -25.08
N GLY A 564 25.10 -14.70 -24.47
CA GLY A 564 25.06 -15.13 -23.06
C GLY A 564 25.19 -13.98 -22.05
N GLY A 565 25.07 -12.75 -22.52
CA GLY A 565 24.99 -11.53 -21.73
C GLY A 565 23.99 -10.56 -22.35
N ALA A 566 24.18 -9.27 -22.09
CA ALA A 566 23.34 -8.20 -22.62
C ALA A 566 24.20 -7.08 -23.20
N ALA A 567 23.66 -6.33 -24.14
CA ALA A 567 24.30 -5.13 -24.67
C ALA A 567 23.29 -4.01 -24.90
N GLN A 568 23.77 -2.77 -24.81
CA GLN A 568 23.03 -1.59 -25.22
C GLN A 568 24.00 -0.58 -25.82
N ASN A 569 23.60 0.05 -26.92
CA ASN A 569 24.44 1.03 -27.61
C ASN A 569 24.09 2.45 -27.16
N PHE A 570 25.11 3.29 -27.08
CA PHE A 570 25.00 4.70 -26.68
C PHE A 570 25.68 5.62 -27.69
N TRP A 571 25.20 6.86 -27.75
CA TRP A 571 25.77 7.92 -28.57
C TRP A 571 25.88 9.21 -27.77
N ASN A 572 27.08 9.80 -27.80
CA ASN A 572 27.30 11.10 -27.18
C ASN A 572 27.20 12.23 -28.22
N PRO A 573 26.15 13.06 -28.18
CA PRO A 573 25.98 14.16 -29.13
C PRO A 573 27.10 15.19 -29.08
N ARG A 574 27.78 15.34 -27.94
CA ARG A 574 28.83 16.35 -27.75
C ARG A 574 30.15 15.96 -28.42
N THR A 575 30.45 14.66 -28.50
CA THR A 575 31.71 14.16 -29.06
C THR A 575 31.51 13.38 -30.36
N GLY A 576 30.28 12.98 -30.68
CA GLY A 576 29.95 12.11 -31.81
C GLY A 576 30.31 10.63 -31.60
N VAL A 577 30.92 10.30 -30.46
CA VAL A 577 31.41 8.94 -30.19
C VAL A 577 30.25 7.98 -29.91
N ARG A 578 30.40 6.74 -30.38
CA ARG A 578 29.46 5.65 -30.16
C ARG A 578 30.08 4.59 -29.25
N TYR A 579 29.31 4.12 -28.29
CA TYR A 579 29.72 3.10 -27.34
C TYR A 579 28.77 1.91 -27.43
N ALA A 580 29.33 0.72 -27.27
CA ALA A 580 28.56 -0.46 -26.89
C ALA A 580 28.84 -0.70 -25.41
N VAL A 581 27.81 -0.78 -24.58
CA VAL A 581 27.94 -1.19 -23.18
C VAL A 581 27.50 -2.64 -23.10
N LEU A 582 28.40 -3.51 -22.68
CA LEU A 582 28.18 -4.95 -22.64
C LEU A 582 28.22 -5.43 -21.19
N TRP A 583 27.28 -6.29 -20.82
CA TRP A 583 27.26 -6.99 -19.56
C TRP A 583 27.38 -8.50 -19.80
N SER A 584 28.21 -9.16 -18.98
CA SER A 584 28.18 -10.62 -18.86
C SER A 584 28.30 -11.03 -17.39
N PRO A 585 27.80 -12.23 -17.01
CA PRO A 585 28.01 -12.76 -15.66
C PRO A 585 29.49 -12.88 -15.28
N ALA A 586 30.38 -13.14 -16.26
CA ALA A 586 31.79 -13.41 -16.02
C ALA A 586 32.64 -12.14 -15.80
N THR A 587 32.23 -11.00 -16.38
CA THR A 587 33.04 -9.78 -16.37
C THR A 587 32.33 -8.54 -15.82
N GLY A 588 31.02 -8.61 -15.58
CA GLY A 588 30.22 -7.44 -15.25
C GLY A 588 30.00 -6.53 -16.46
N THR A 589 29.70 -5.26 -16.21
CA THR A 589 29.36 -4.27 -17.25
C THR A 589 30.56 -3.41 -17.63
N HIS A 590 30.88 -3.34 -18.93
CA HIS A 590 31.94 -2.48 -19.45
C HIS A 590 31.57 -1.89 -20.81
N SER A 591 32.08 -0.69 -21.09
CA SER A 591 31.89 -0.01 -22.38
C SER A 591 33.05 -0.27 -23.35
N VAL A 592 32.72 -0.39 -24.63
CA VAL A 592 33.65 -0.48 -25.76
C VAL A 592 33.33 0.67 -26.73
N VAL A 593 34.34 1.33 -27.29
CA VAL A 593 34.12 2.32 -28.35
C VAL A 593 33.78 1.55 -29.64
N ALA A 594 32.50 1.48 -30.01
CA ALA A 594 31.95 0.51 -30.97
C ALA A 594 32.52 0.58 -32.41
N ARG A 595 33.30 1.62 -32.73
CA ARG A 595 34.03 1.79 -34.00
C ARG A 595 35.50 2.19 -33.80
N GLY A 596 35.99 2.04 -32.58
CA GLY A 596 37.38 2.30 -32.22
C GLY A 596 38.32 1.22 -32.74
N ALA A 597 39.61 1.54 -32.77
CA ALA A 597 40.63 0.62 -33.27
C ALA A 597 40.76 -0.66 -32.43
N ILE A 598 40.46 -0.59 -31.12
CA ILE A 598 40.38 -1.78 -30.25
C ILE A 598 39.17 -2.63 -30.64
N ALA A 599 37.97 -2.04 -30.72
CA ALA A 599 36.75 -2.77 -31.06
C ALA A 599 36.84 -3.46 -32.43
N ASN A 600 37.38 -2.78 -33.45
CA ASN A 600 37.54 -3.36 -34.78
C ASN A 600 38.46 -4.59 -34.76
N LYS A 601 39.57 -4.54 -34.01
CA LYS A 601 40.46 -5.70 -33.86
C LYS A 601 39.81 -6.80 -33.03
N TRP A 602 39.11 -6.45 -31.95
CA TRP A 602 38.37 -7.39 -31.12
C TRP A 602 37.35 -8.19 -31.93
N TYR A 603 36.52 -7.51 -32.73
CA TYR A 603 35.59 -8.17 -33.63
C TYR A 603 36.29 -9.02 -34.69
N GLY A 604 37.42 -8.54 -35.24
CA GLY A 604 38.24 -9.30 -36.19
C GLY A 604 38.81 -10.60 -35.60
N MET A 605 38.97 -10.69 -34.28
CA MET A 605 39.40 -11.90 -33.58
C MET A 605 38.23 -12.72 -33.00
N GLY A 606 37.01 -12.51 -33.52
CA GLY A 606 35.81 -13.25 -33.13
C GLY A 606 35.04 -12.64 -31.96
N GLY A 607 35.41 -11.46 -31.49
CA GLY A 607 34.64 -10.72 -30.47
C GLY A 607 34.38 -11.54 -29.20
N PRO A 608 33.13 -11.57 -28.70
CA PRO A 608 32.76 -12.34 -27.51
C PRO A 608 33.02 -13.85 -27.64
N THR A 609 32.84 -14.44 -28.82
CA THR A 609 33.01 -15.89 -29.00
C THR A 609 34.49 -16.27 -29.13
N GLY A 610 35.31 -15.39 -29.71
CA GLY A 610 36.76 -15.60 -29.85
C GLY A 610 37.52 -15.36 -28.56
N VAL A 611 37.52 -14.11 -28.08
CA VAL A 611 38.35 -13.65 -26.94
C VAL A 611 37.55 -13.22 -25.71
N GLY A 612 36.22 -13.30 -25.77
CA GLY A 612 35.34 -13.03 -24.64
C GLY A 612 34.88 -11.59 -24.50
N PHE A 613 34.15 -11.34 -23.42
CA PHE A 613 33.57 -10.04 -23.11
C PHE A 613 34.64 -9.07 -22.59
N PRO A 614 34.41 -7.74 -22.73
CA PRO A 614 35.25 -6.77 -22.06
C PRO A 614 35.24 -7.02 -20.55
N ALA A 615 36.43 -7.05 -19.96
CA ALA A 615 36.72 -7.11 -18.53
C ALA A 615 37.12 -5.74 -17.96
N SER A 616 37.29 -4.75 -18.83
CA SER A 616 37.42 -3.34 -18.48
C SER A 616 36.75 -2.47 -19.55
N SER A 617 36.40 -1.23 -19.20
CA SER A 617 36.28 -0.17 -20.20
C SER A 617 37.67 0.26 -20.69
N GLU A 618 37.76 1.05 -21.77
CA GLU A 618 39.05 1.56 -22.24
C GLU A 618 39.73 2.41 -21.14
N ILE A 619 41.01 2.12 -20.88
CA ILE A 619 41.82 2.76 -19.83
C ILE A 619 42.92 3.56 -20.53
N ALA A 620 43.05 4.84 -20.18
CA ALA A 620 44.15 5.66 -20.67
C ALA A 620 45.51 5.11 -20.19
N VAL A 621 46.48 5.04 -21.10
CA VAL A 621 47.88 4.71 -20.83
C VAL A 621 48.80 5.86 -21.28
N THR A 622 50.09 5.78 -21.00
CA THR A 622 51.04 6.87 -21.27
C THR A 622 51.10 7.26 -22.75
N ASP A 623 51.42 8.51 -23.06
CA ASP A 623 51.59 9.01 -24.44
C ASP A 623 50.32 8.92 -25.32
N GLY A 624 49.13 8.98 -24.71
CA GLY A 624 47.87 9.09 -25.44
C GLY A 624 47.37 7.79 -26.05
N GLY A 625 47.90 6.64 -25.63
CA GLY A 625 47.33 5.34 -25.95
C GLY A 625 46.20 4.94 -24.99
N VAL A 626 45.51 3.87 -25.35
CA VAL A 626 44.49 3.23 -24.50
C VAL A 626 44.71 1.72 -24.45
N ALA A 627 44.26 1.10 -23.36
CA ALA A 627 44.26 -0.33 -23.18
C ALA A 627 42.87 -0.83 -22.78
N GLN A 628 42.48 -2.01 -23.23
CA GLN A 628 41.24 -2.66 -22.82
C GLN A 628 41.44 -4.16 -22.66
N TYR A 629 40.91 -4.71 -21.57
CA TYR A 629 40.99 -6.12 -21.24
C TYR A 629 39.73 -6.85 -21.69
N PHE A 630 39.88 -8.04 -22.25
CA PHE A 630 38.80 -8.95 -22.63
C PHE A 630 39.08 -10.33 -22.05
N ARG A 631 38.05 -11.01 -21.58
CA ARG A 631 38.19 -12.27 -20.86
C ARG A 631 37.24 -13.32 -21.37
N ARG A 632 37.79 -14.51 -21.64
CA ARG A 632 37.06 -15.73 -21.96
C ARG A 632 37.56 -16.87 -21.10
N SER A 633 36.71 -17.37 -20.23
CA SER A 633 37.06 -18.45 -19.28
C SER A 633 38.33 -18.08 -18.47
N SER A 634 39.38 -18.91 -18.53
CA SER A 634 40.67 -18.65 -17.87
C SER A 634 41.62 -17.76 -18.67
N SER A 635 41.29 -17.42 -19.92
CA SER A 635 42.11 -16.58 -20.80
C SER A 635 41.73 -15.12 -20.68
N GLU A 636 42.73 -14.24 -20.71
CA GLU A 636 42.54 -12.80 -20.69
C GLU A 636 43.51 -12.15 -21.68
N THR A 637 42.96 -11.34 -22.57
CA THR A 637 43.69 -10.65 -23.62
C THR A 637 43.58 -9.16 -23.38
N VAL A 638 44.70 -8.46 -23.38
CA VAL A 638 44.73 -7.01 -23.35
C VAL A 638 45.02 -6.50 -24.76
N TYR A 639 44.22 -5.54 -25.19
CA TYR A 639 44.42 -4.80 -26.43
C TYR A 639 44.98 -3.45 -26.08
N HIS A 640 46.09 -3.08 -26.73
CA HIS A 640 46.68 -1.76 -26.63
C HIS A 640 46.56 -1.07 -27.96
N TRP A 641 46.09 0.17 -27.94
CA TRP A 641 46.10 1.03 -29.10
C TRP A 641 46.93 2.28 -28.84
N HIS A 642 47.72 2.67 -29.84
CA HIS A 642 48.42 3.94 -29.88
C HIS A 642 48.37 4.52 -31.31
N PRO A 643 48.19 5.84 -31.49
CA PRO A 643 48.04 6.45 -32.81
C PRO A 643 49.19 6.16 -33.78
N ARG A 644 50.42 5.97 -33.27
CA ARG A 644 51.61 5.65 -34.09
C ARG A 644 51.78 4.16 -34.41
N TYR A 645 51.30 3.27 -33.54
CA TYR A 645 51.66 1.83 -33.58
C TYR A 645 50.47 0.92 -33.88
N GLY A 646 49.24 1.45 -33.90
CA GLY A 646 48.04 0.67 -34.13
C GLY A 646 47.61 -0.14 -32.92
N THR A 647 46.77 -1.15 -33.14
CA THR A 647 46.24 -2.02 -32.07
C THR A 647 47.00 -3.35 -32.01
N THR A 648 47.53 -3.71 -30.84
CA THR A 648 48.17 -5.01 -30.57
C THR A 648 47.44 -5.76 -29.47
N ALA A 649 47.37 -7.09 -29.58
CA ALA A 649 46.81 -7.99 -28.59
C ALA A 649 47.91 -8.80 -27.90
N VAL A 650 47.87 -8.83 -26.57
CA VAL A 650 48.83 -9.55 -25.72
C VAL A 650 48.07 -10.41 -24.72
N ASN A 651 48.57 -11.61 -24.42
CA ASN A 651 47.99 -12.46 -23.39
C ASN A 651 48.29 -11.84 -22.01
N ALA A 652 47.27 -11.26 -21.38
CA ALA A 652 47.39 -10.53 -20.12
C ALA A 652 47.72 -11.44 -18.91
N ARG A 653 47.58 -12.76 -19.08
CA ARG A 653 48.00 -13.77 -18.09
C ARG A 653 49.29 -14.48 -18.47
N GLY A 654 49.85 -14.14 -19.63
CA GLY A 654 51.06 -14.74 -20.18
C GLY A 654 52.35 -14.13 -19.65
N SER A 655 53.44 -14.86 -19.88
CA SER A 655 54.81 -14.49 -19.48
C SER A 655 55.21 -13.12 -20.04
N PHE A 656 54.86 -12.83 -21.29
CA PHE A 656 55.19 -11.57 -21.96
C PHE A 656 54.58 -10.36 -21.25
N PHE A 657 53.27 -10.38 -20.99
CA PHE A 657 52.60 -9.29 -20.30
C PHE A 657 53.12 -9.09 -18.87
N ASN A 658 53.34 -10.19 -18.13
CA ASN A 658 53.88 -10.11 -16.77
C ASN A 658 55.27 -9.47 -16.76
N TYR A 659 56.15 -9.85 -17.68
CA TYR A 659 57.45 -9.20 -17.81
C TYR A 659 57.30 -7.73 -18.19
N TRP A 660 56.44 -7.42 -19.15
CA TRP A 660 56.21 -6.05 -19.61
C TRP A 660 55.73 -5.15 -18.46
N LYS A 661 54.72 -5.60 -17.71
CA LYS A 661 54.19 -4.92 -16.52
C LYS A 661 55.25 -4.72 -15.45
N ASN A 662 56.01 -5.76 -15.11
CA ASN A 662 57.04 -5.69 -14.06
C ASN A 662 58.25 -4.84 -14.44
N ASN A 663 58.45 -4.57 -15.74
CA ASN A 663 59.57 -3.77 -16.25
C ASN A 663 59.12 -2.38 -16.72
N GLY A 664 58.15 -1.77 -16.04
CA GLY A 664 57.75 -0.38 -16.26
C GLY A 664 56.78 -0.17 -17.43
N TYR A 665 56.18 -1.24 -17.95
CA TYR A 665 55.08 -1.20 -18.92
C TYR A 665 55.35 -0.27 -20.12
N THR A 666 54.36 0.49 -20.57
CA THR A 666 54.49 1.45 -21.67
C THR A 666 55.53 2.53 -21.39
N ALA A 667 55.77 2.91 -20.12
CA ALA A 667 56.70 3.99 -19.78
C ALA A 667 58.18 3.64 -20.01
N ARG A 668 58.55 2.35 -19.96
CA ARG A 668 59.95 1.91 -20.09
C ARG A 668 60.20 1.06 -21.32
N LEU A 669 59.34 0.07 -21.58
CA LEU A 669 59.49 -0.80 -22.74
C LEU A 669 58.73 -0.27 -23.96
N GLY A 670 57.83 0.70 -23.79
CA GLY A 670 56.99 1.21 -24.86
C GLY A 670 55.84 0.25 -25.19
N TYR A 671 55.18 0.51 -26.31
CA TYR A 671 54.09 -0.30 -26.85
C TYR A 671 54.60 -1.55 -27.59
N PRO A 672 53.88 -2.69 -27.52
CA PRO A 672 54.10 -3.83 -28.41
C PRO A 672 53.88 -3.40 -29.86
N LEU A 673 54.64 -4.00 -30.79
CA LEU A 673 54.58 -3.66 -32.22
C LEU A 673 53.76 -4.65 -33.07
N HIS A 674 53.46 -5.82 -32.51
CA HIS A 674 52.66 -6.86 -33.13
C HIS A 674 52.08 -7.77 -32.04
N ASP A 675 51.17 -8.67 -32.42
CA ASP A 675 50.62 -9.68 -31.52
C ASP A 675 51.68 -10.74 -31.17
N GLU A 676 51.46 -11.50 -30.11
CA GLU A 676 52.31 -12.65 -29.78
C GLU A 676 52.31 -13.66 -30.95
N ARG A 677 53.46 -13.80 -31.63
CA ARG A 677 53.57 -14.60 -32.87
C ARG A 677 54.35 -15.88 -32.60
N TRP A 678 53.75 -17.01 -32.94
CA TRP A 678 54.42 -18.30 -33.00
C TRP A 678 55.23 -18.44 -34.29
N GLU A 679 56.48 -18.85 -34.18
CA GLU A 679 57.32 -19.24 -35.32
C GLU A 679 57.43 -20.76 -35.44
N GLY A 680 57.79 -21.24 -36.63
CA GLY A 680 57.86 -22.67 -36.94
C GLY A 680 58.92 -23.45 -36.15
N ASP A 681 59.77 -22.75 -35.39
CA ASP A 681 60.78 -23.31 -34.48
C ASP A 681 60.26 -23.56 -33.05
N GLY A 682 58.97 -23.29 -32.81
CA GLY A 682 58.33 -23.47 -31.50
C GLY A 682 58.58 -22.33 -30.51
N ARG A 683 59.14 -21.19 -30.97
CA ARG A 683 59.29 -19.98 -30.17
C ARG A 683 58.16 -18.98 -30.43
N VAL A 684 57.84 -18.20 -29.39
CA VAL A 684 56.94 -17.04 -29.47
C VAL A 684 57.78 -15.78 -29.33
N HIS A 685 57.47 -14.74 -30.11
CA HIS A 685 58.21 -13.48 -30.10
C HIS A 685 57.29 -12.28 -29.87
N LEU A 686 57.79 -11.28 -29.14
CA LEU A 686 57.13 -9.98 -28.97
C LEU A 686 58.17 -8.85 -28.98
N ARG A 687 57.99 -7.86 -29.86
CA ARG A 687 58.85 -6.67 -29.97
C ARG A 687 58.15 -5.43 -29.47
N PHE A 688 58.92 -4.52 -28.88
CA PHE A 688 58.42 -3.26 -28.35
C PHE A 688 59.04 -2.04 -29.03
N SER A 689 58.34 -0.91 -28.98
CA SER A 689 58.77 0.37 -29.55
C SER A 689 60.04 0.96 -28.93
N SER A 690 60.45 0.54 -27.73
CA SER A 690 61.78 0.84 -27.17
C SER A 690 62.95 0.13 -27.88
N GLY A 691 62.65 -0.84 -28.76
CA GLY A 691 63.63 -1.75 -29.36
C GLY A 691 63.79 -3.07 -28.61
N ALA A 692 63.18 -3.25 -27.43
CA ALA A 692 63.25 -4.50 -26.69
C ALA A 692 62.60 -5.67 -27.46
N HIS A 693 63.27 -6.83 -27.45
CA HIS A 693 62.76 -8.07 -28.08
C HIS A 693 62.72 -9.20 -27.06
N LEU A 694 61.51 -9.71 -26.80
CA LEU A 694 61.27 -10.85 -25.92
C LEU A 694 60.97 -12.11 -26.73
N THR A 695 61.42 -13.25 -26.22
CA THR A 695 61.13 -14.57 -26.77
C THR A 695 60.75 -15.56 -25.68
N TRP A 696 59.87 -16.49 -25.98
CA TRP A 696 59.48 -17.56 -25.07
C TRP A 696 59.53 -18.91 -25.79
N SER A 697 60.01 -19.95 -25.10
CA SER A 697 59.89 -21.35 -25.53
C SER A 697 59.59 -22.24 -24.33
N GLY A 698 59.03 -23.43 -24.58
CA GLY A 698 58.76 -24.40 -23.51
C GLY A 698 60.00 -24.89 -22.77
N SER A 699 61.17 -24.91 -23.41
CA SER A 699 62.44 -25.36 -22.82
C SER A 699 63.25 -24.25 -22.14
N GLU A 700 63.13 -23.00 -22.59
CA GLU A 700 64.00 -21.90 -22.15
C GLU A 700 63.29 -20.84 -21.30
N GLY A 701 61.96 -20.90 -21.24
CA GLY A 701 61.14 -19.86 -20.60
C GLY A 701 61.20 -18.53 -21.35
N LEU A 702 60.77 -17.45 -20.68
CA LEU A 702 60.82 -16.10 -21.25
C LEU A 702 62.23 -15.51 -21.13
N ARG A 703 62.77 -14.99 -22.23
CA ARG A 703 64.07 -14.31 -22.28
C ARG A 703 64.00 -13.04 -23.13
N ARG A 704 64.88 -12.09 -22.82
CA ARG A 704 65.13 -10.92 -23.67
C ARG A 704 66.34 -11.20 -24.54
N VAL A 705 66.22 -10.98 -25.85
CA VAL A 705 67.24 -11.37 -26.85
C VAL A 705 67.91 -10.14 -27.49
N GLY A 706 67.49 -8.94 -27.07
CA GLY A 706 68.05 -7.64 -27.43
C GLY A 706 67.60 -6.55 -26.48
#